data_AF-A0A453T7M3-F1
#
_entry.id   AF-A0A453T7M3-F1
#
_cell.length_a   1.000
_cell.length_b   1.000
_cell.length_c   1.000
_cell.angle_alpha   90.00
_cell.angle_beta   90.00
_cell.angle_gamma   90.00
#
_symmetry.space_group_name_H-M   'P 1'
#
loop_
_entity.id
_entity.type
_entity.pdbx_description
1 polymer ?
#
loop_
_entity_poly.entity_id
_entity_poly.type
_entity_poly.pdbx_seq_one_letter_code
_entity_poly.pdbx_strand_id
1 'polypeptide(L)'
;MEFAVAAFSAVAGVAVSKLNSVKGRPNTDARSISADLNSIKATMLDHADHVRPMSFLRAEYFAQLRALACDIEDCIDCFNAKMTTDADFADEIARLKESSKETTDRIHRFGFIPVQGAAAQESAVAVPAEIENLQCLMRGKHDADYLNCLLYFCLFPPNYHVRTKPLMRRWTAEGLVGREQSAVSNLDKFMESSIIRSTQKSSNGKVKRCQPTGDTIRQYISQRSMSENFILLCHGAAAEMPEGHPRRLSVHPCANVPLNLPESLSDVRTLAVFSTAAGDLDEHVLRFANYRVLRVLDLKECAHLSDGHIQAIYNQELMKYLSIKSGIIDRVPREIGKLNQLETLDLSGSPNCDDADGIVTVYKEVLLLPKLKHLLGKFQLSRRDFFVWRSDVERFLRANKSVLETLSGFVVGGRNGFQQLLSLMRRLRKVKIWCKSDASQENLGVLSSAITQYISDGAGAPHLKRSLSIDFGACPREFVDEIDAVAGKLDSLKLRGQLSRLPPFVAELSALEELCLWSTGLRWEVIREGLSFVGGLKYLKLIEDNLGLIDIWYDHLISIERLSIVFNDPMLIDITIQDGALPCLVSLHIICPQLLLLPGRALGIKIAHMTQLNEVALHPDVDVGIKAEWQRAVDGHTNRPVPVLLSIEGP
;
A
#
# COMPACT_ATOMS: atom_id res chain seq x y z
N MET A 1 14.46 24.46 13.54
CA MET A 1 15.79 23.92 13.19
C MET A 1 15.85 22.42 13.44
N GLU A 2 15.38 21.95 14.60
CA GLU A 2 15.26 20.52 14.96
C GLU A 2 14.76 19.62 13.80
N PHE A 3 13.77 20.05 13.00
CA PHE A 3 13.26 19.27 11.85
C PHE A 3 14.26 19.00 10.74
N ALA A 4 15.05 19.99 10.37
CA ALA A 4 16.01 19.81 9.29
C ALA A 4 17.19 18.94 9.75
N VAL A 5 17.56 19.04 11.03
CA VAL A 5 18.51 18.15 11.68
C VAL A 5 18.01 16.72 11.71
N ALA A 6 16.74 16.51 12.03
CA ALA A 6 16.11 15.20 12.01
C ALA A 6 16.16 14.64 10.58
N ALA A 7 15.58 15.32 9.59
CA ALA A 7 15.52 14.83 8.23
C ALA A 7 16.90 14.52 7.62
N PHE A 8 17.91 15.38 7.85
CA PHE A 8 19.29 15.06 7.47
C PHE A 8 19.81 13.82 8.21
N SER A 9 19.58 13.72 9.52
CA SER A 9 20.02 12.56 10.32
C SER A 9 19.47 11.23 9.83
N ALA A 10 18.25 11.18 9.28
CA ALA A 10 17.73 9.97 8.63
C ALA A 10 18.51 9.63 7.36
N VAL A 11 18.57 10.56 6.40
CA VAL A 11 19.20 10.29 5.10
C VAL A 11 20.70 10.02 5.28
N ALA A 12 21.38 10.80 6.11
CA ALA A 12 22.78 10.57 6.47
C ALA A 12 22.97 9.24 7.21
N GLY A 13 22.05 8.85 8.10
CA GLY A 13 22.09 7.56 8.78
C GLY A 13 21.98 6.38 7.81
N VAL A 14 21.09 6.47 6.82
CA VAL A 14 20.95 5.47 5.74
C VAL A 14 22.21 5.45 4.88
N ALA A 15 22.71 6.61 4.45
CA ALA A 15 23.94 6.74 3.67
C ALA A 15 25.14 6.11 4.39
N VAL A 16 25.36 6.43 5.67
CA VAL A 16 26.43 5.87 6.51
C VAL A 16 26.27 4.35 6.66
N SER A 17 25.05 3.87 6.92
CA SER A 17 24.80 2.43 7.03
C SER A 17 25.13 1.70 5.72
N LYS A 18 24.78 2.29 4.57
CA LYS A 18 25.11 1.73 3.25
C LYS A 18 26.60 1.77 2.97
N LEU A 19 27.28 2.88 3.25
CA LEU A 19 28.73 3.01 3.10
C LEU A 19 29.48 1.94 3.90
N ASN A 20 29.07 1.70 5.15
CA ASN A 20 29.66 0.66 6.00
C ASN A 20 29.40 -0.76 5.50
N SER A 21 28.40 -0.96 4.63
CA SER A 21 28.06 -2.28 4.06
C SER A 21 28.83 -2.62 2.78
N VAL A 22 29.54 -1.66 2.17
CA VAL A 22 30.33 -1.87 0.95
C VAL A 22 31.52 -2.78 1.25
N LYS A 23 31.66 -3.90 0.53
CA LYS A 23 32.79 -4.83 0.63
C LYS A 23 33.77 -4.60 -0.54
N GLY A 24 34.98 -4.11 -0.28
CA GLY A 24 35.99 -3.74 -1.31
C GLY A 24 36.75 -2.42 -0.98
N ARG A 25 37.78 -2.00 -1.74
CA ARG A 25 38.60 -0.78 -1.48
C ARG A 25 37.89 0.55 -1.85
N PRO A 26 38.33 1.73 -1.36
CA PRO A 26 39.13 2.01 -0.16
C PRO A 26 38.21 2.46 0.98
N ASN A 27 38.23 1.69 2.07
CA ASN A 27 37.49 1.94 3.31
C ASN A 27 37.83 3.32 3.96
N THR A 28 38.88 4.01 3.53
CA THR A 28 39.29 5.31 4.08
C THR A 28 38.38 6.47 3.66
N ASP A 29 37.95 6.54 2.40
CA ASP A 29 37.11 7.65 1.93
C ASP A 29 35.67 7.51 2.43
N ALA A 30 35.12 6.29 2.41
CA ALA A 30 33.83 5.99 3.03
C ALA A 30 33.82 6.31 4.54
N ARG A 31 34.90 5.98 5.26
CA ARG A 31 35.06 6.37 6.68
C ARG A 31 35.18 7.89 6.86
N SER A 32 35.87 8.58 5.96
CA SER A 32 35.97 10.05 5.99
C SER A 32 34.60 10.70 5.77
N ILE A 33 33.87 10.31 4.72
CA ILE A 33 32.51 10.80 4.46
C ILE A 33 31.60 10.51 5.65
N SER A 34 31.70 9.31 6.24
CA SER A 34 30.93 8.99 7.45
C SER A 34 31.31 9.89 8.63
N ALA A 35 32.59 10.23 8.81
CA ALA A 35 33.02 11.16 9.85
C ALA A 35 32.49 12.57 9.60
N ASP A 36 32.54 13.04 8.36
CA ASP A 36 32.05 14.36 7.94
C ASP A 36 30.54 14.47 8.14
N LEU A 37 29.76 13.48 7.70
CA LEU A 37 28.30 13.44 7.94
C LEU A 37 27.95 13.42 9.43
N ASN A 38 28.74 12.71 10.24
CA ASN A 38 28.57 12.70 11.70
C ASN A 38 28.95 14.06 12.33
N SER A 39 30.00 14.71 11.83
CA SER A 39 30.42 16.05 12.25
C SER A 39 29.37 17.11 11.93
N ILE A 40 28.84 17.08 10.69
CA ILE A 40 27.72 17.91 10.26
C ILE A 40 26.52 17.69 11.20
N LYS A 41 26.15 16.43 11.43
CA LYS A 41 25.04 16.08 12.32
C LYS A 41 25.23 16.63 13.73
N ALA A 42 26.43 16.50 14.31
CA ALA A 42 26.75 17.02 15.63
C ALA A 42 26.63 18.55 15.68
N THR A 43 27.18 19.24 14.67
CA THR A 43 27.10 20.70 14.53
C THR A 43 25.65 21.16 14.40
N MET A 44 24.83 20.45 13.62
CA MET A 44 23.42 20.75 13.46
C MET A 44 22.63 20.59 14.76
N LEU A 45 22.91 19.53 15.54
CA LEU A 45 22.27 19.30 16.84
C LEU A 45 22.58 20.43 17.83
N ASP A 46 23.82 20.89 17.89
CA ASP A 46 24.25 21.99 18.75
C ASP A 46 23.51 23.31 18.44
N HIS A 47 23.30 23.59 17.16
CA HIS A 47 22.55 24.78 16.74
C HIS A 47 21.03 24.64 16.93
N ALA A 48 20.50 23.40 16.95
CA ALA A 48 19.07 23.15 17.06
C ALA A 48 18.49 23.58 18.42
N ASP A 49 19.32 23.56 19.47
CA ASP A 49 18.96 24.04 20.81
C ASP A 49 18.79 25.58 20.88
N HIS A 50 19.23 26.30 19.85
CA HIS A 50 19.13 27.76 19.78
C HIS A 50 17.89 28.16 18.94
N VAL A 51 16.76 28.37 19.62
CA VAL A 51 15.46 28.71 19.02
C VAL A 51 15.52 30.08 18.31
N ARG A 52 15.80 30.08 17.00
CA ARG A 52 15.59 31.24 16.12
C ARG A 52 14.86 30.83 14.83
N PRO A 53 14.03 31.72 14.25
CA PRO A 53 13.34 31.47 12.98
C PRO A 53 14.29 31.02 11.87
N MET A 54 13.78 30.18 10.96
CA MET A 54 14.50 29.75 9.76
C MET A 54 14.65 30.93 8.80
N SER A 55 15.89 31.37 8.52
CA SER A 55 16.16 32.27 7.38
C SER A 55 16.21 31.47 6.07
N PHE A 56 15.97 32.13 4.94
CA PHE A 56 16.10 31.57 3.59
C PHE A 56 17.43 30.83 3.37
N LEU A 57 18.54 31.47 3.72
CA LEU A 57 19.89 30.88 3.71
C LEU A 57 19.96 29.53 4.44
N ARG A 58 19.27 29.39 5.58
CA ARG A 58 19.28 28.16 6.38
C ARG A 58 18.50 27.03 5.69
N ALA A 59 17.40 27.35 4.99
CA ALA A 59 16.64 26.36 4.22
C ALA A 59 17.45 25.81 3.05
N GLU A 60 18.16 26.69 2.33
CA GLU A 60 19.06 26.35 1.23
C GLU A 60 20.17 25.38 1.68
N TYR A 61 20.80 25.63 2.82
CA TYR A 61 21.81 24.72 3.39
C TYR A 61 21.26 23.32 3.67
N PHE A 62 20.06 23.22 4.23
CA PHE A 62 19.45 21.93 4.51
C PHE A 62 19.05 21.18 3.25
N ALA A 63 18.63 21.88 2.19
CA ALA A 63 18.41 21.30 0.90
C ALA A 63 19.72 20.70 0.32
N GLN A 64 20.83 21.44 0.39
CA GLN A 64 22.15 20.97 -0.08
C GLN A 64 22.64 19.74 0.69
N LEU A 65 22.49 19.73 2.03
CA LEU A 65 22.87 18.57 2.84
C LEU A 65 22.05 17.31 2.54
N ARG A 66 20.74 17.48 2.32
CA ARG A 66 19.87 16.38 1.89
C ARG A 66 20.25 15.90 0.49
N ALA A 67 20.58 16.82 -0.41
CA ALA A 67 21.04 16.48 -1.76
C ALA A 67 22.30 15.62 -1.69
N LEU A 68 23.32 16.05 -0.93
CA LEU A 68 24.56 15.30 -0.72
C LEU A 68 24.30 13.89 -0.15
N ALA A 69 23.47 13.78 0.89
CA ALA A 69 23.16 12.48 1.48
C ALA A 69 22.41 11.57 0.47
N CYS A 70 21.54 12.14 -0.37
CA CYS A 70 20.96 11.42 -1.49
C CYS A 70 22.03 11.01 -2.51
N ASP A 71 22.94 11.88 -2.92
CA ASP A 71 23.99 11.55 -3.90
C ASP A 71 24.86 10.39 -3.43
N ILE A 72 25.21 10.35 -2.14
CA ILE A 72 25.94 9.23 -1.53
C ILE A 72 25.14 7.93 -1.65
N GLU A 73 23.85 7.94 -1.29
CA GLU A 73 23.01 6.76 -1.43
C GLU A 73 22.90 6.29 -2.88
N ASP A 74 22.76 7.21 -3.83
CA ASP A 74 22.60 6.90 -5.24
C ASP A 74 23.88 6.34 -5.85
N CYS A 75 25.04 6.92 -5.49
CA CYS A 75 26.35 6.38 -5.84
C CYS A 75 26.50 4.91 -5.40
N ILE A 76 26.13 4.60 -4.16
CA ILE A 76 26.20 3.25 -3.61
C ILE A 76 25.18 2.31 -4.25
N ASP A 77 23.95 2.78 -4.48
CA ASP A 77 22.91 1.97 -5.10
C ASP A 77 23.30 1.62 -6.56
N CYS A 78 23.82 2.59 -7.32
CA CYS A 78 24.39 2.37 -8.66
C CYS A 78 25.53 1.34 -8.64
N PHE A 79 26.46 1.46 -7.70
CA PHE A 79 27.57 0.52 -7.55
C PHE A 79 27.09 -0.90 -7.21
N ASN A 80 26.17 -1.03 -6.24
CA ASN A 80 25.60 -2.31 -5.84
C ASN A 80 24.77 -2.96 -6.96
N ALA A 81 24.14 -2.14 -7.81
CA ALA A 81 23.45 -2.59 -9.01
C ALA A 81 24.40 -2.91 -10.18
N LYS A 82 25.71 -2.69 -10.02
CA LYS A 82 26.75 -2.86 -11.07
C LYS A 82 26.54 -1.95 -12.27
N MET A 83 25.95 -0.78 -12.05
CA MET A 83 25.77 0.26 -13.07
C MET A 83 27.02 1.14 -13.23
N THR A 84 27.99 1.03 -12.32
CA THR A 84 29.27 1.76 -12.34
C THR A 84 30.43 0.79 -12.19
N THR A 85 31.60 1.14 -12.76
CA THR A 85 32.83 0.38 -12.54
C THR A 85 33.44 0.73 -11.18
N ASP A 86 34.37 -0.09 -10.68
CA ASP A 86 35.12 0.19 -9.46
C ASP A 86 35.87 1.54 -9.54
N ALA A 87 36.37 1.92 -10.72
CA ALA A 87 37.05 3.18 -10.96
C ALA A 87 36.07 4.37 -10.91
N ASP A 88 34.93 4.28 -11.63
CA ASP A 88 33.92 5.34 -11.63
C ASP A 88 33.34 5.56 -10.23
N PHE A 89 33.13 4.47 -9.48
CA PHE A 89 32.69 4.53 -8.10
C PHE A 89 33.72 5.23 -7.20
N ALA A 90 35.00 4.90 -7.32
CA ALA A 90 36.05 5.55 -6.55
C ALA A 90 36.15 7.06 -6.86
N ASP A 91 36.04 7.45 -8.13
CA ASP A 91 36.08 8.85 -8.56
C ASP A 91 34.85 9.63 -8.07
N GLU A 92 33.66 9.02 -8.13
CA GLU A 92 32.44 9.64 -7.59
C GLU A 92 32.50 9.77 -6.07
N ILE A 93 32.98 8.74 -5.35
CA ILE A 93 33.17 8.81 -3.90
C ILE A 93 34.19 9.89 -3.52
N ALA A 94 35.27 10.06 -4.28
CA ALA A 94 36.23 11.13 -4.06
C ALA A 94 35.60 12.52 -4.27
N ARG A 95 34.77 12.69 -5.31
CA ARG A 95 34.01 13.94 -5.54
C ARG A 95 33.02 14.22 -4.42
N LEU A 96 32.27 13.21 -3.97
CA LEU A 96 31.34 13.33 -2.86
C LEU A 96 32.03 13.65 -1.54
N LYS A 97 33.25 13.12 -1.32
CA LYS A 97 34.08 13.48 -0.17
C LYS A 97 34.47 14.94 -0.18
N GLU A 98 34.91 15.48 -1.33
CA GLU A 98 35.24 16.90 -1.43
C GLU A 98 34.01 17.78 -1.21
N SER A 99 32.87 17.43 -1.83
CA SER A 99 31.59 18.12 -1.62
C SER A 99 31.13 18.08 -0.16
N SER A 100 31.29 16.93 0.51
CA SER A 100 31.00 16.77 1.94
C SER A 100 31.88 17.66 2.80
N LYS A 101 33.18 17.73 2.51
CA LYS A 101 34.12 18.59 3.22
C LYS A 101 33.80 20.07 2.99
N GLU A 102 33.57 20.48 1.74
CA GLU A 102 33.20 21.87 1.42
C GLU A 102 31.92 22.28 2.15
N THR A 103 30.91 21.40 2.15
CA THR A 103 29.65 21.64 2.85
C THR A 103 29.87 21.75 4.36
N THR A 104 30.71 20.87 4.94
CA THR A 104 31.10 20.92 6.35
C THR A 104 31.81 22.25 6.67
N ASP A 105 32.77 22.67 5.87
CA ASP A 105 33.52 23.92 6.03
C ASP A 105 32.64 25.16 5.87
N ARG A 106 31.66 25.12 4.96
CA ARG A 106 30.63 26.16 4.84
C ARG A 106 29.80 26.22 6.11
N ILE A 107 29.27 25.09 6.60
CA ILE A 107 28.47 25.05 7.83
C ILE A 107 29.25 25.61 9.01
N HIS A 108 30.51 25.23 9.19
CA HIS A 108 31.36 25.80 10.23
C HIS A 108 31.54 27.32 10.06
N ARG A 109 31.80 27.82 8.84
CA ARG A 109 31.93 29.27 8.58
C ARG A 109 30.64 30.06 8.86
N PHE A 110 29.48 29.53 8.46
CA PHE A 110 28.19 30.21 8.62
C PHE A 110 27.60 30.06 10.03
N GLY A 111 28.00 29.04 10.79
CA GLY A 111 27.67 28.91 12.22
C GLY A 111 28.19 30.06 13.09
N PHE A 112 29.16 30.85 12.61
CA PHE A 112 29.78 31.96 13.36
C PHE A 112 29.29 33.38 13.00
N ILE A 113 28.36 33.55 12.05
CA ILE A 113 27.92 34.90 11.64
C ILE A 113 26.49 35.18 12.14
N PRO A 114 26.29 36.06 13.14
CA PRO A 114 24.95 36.51 13.51
C PRO A 114 24.39 37.37 12.37
N VAL A 115 23.34 36.89 11.69
CA VAL A 115 22.65 37.68 10.67
C VAL A 115 21.85 38.78 11.36
N GLN A 116 22.39 40.00 11.34
CA GLN A 116 21.60 41.22 11.49
C GLN A 116 21.21 41.72 10.09
N GLY A 117 19.91 41.86 9.85
CA GLY A 117 19.39 42.55 8.68
C GLY A 117 19.21 41.68 7.44
N ALA A 118 18.07 40.98 7.37
CA ALA A 118 17.39 40.70 6.10
C ALA A 118 15.90 40.53 6.40
N ALA A 119 15.16 41.63 6.26
CA ALA A 119 13.71 41.62 6.26
C ALA A 119 13.25 41.11 4.89
N ALA A 120 13.05 39.79 4.79
CA ALA A 120 12.10 39.21 3.85
C ALA A 120 11.03 38.56 4.70
N GLN A 121 9.85 39.17 4.71
CA GLN A 121 8.72 38.82 5.54
C GLN A 121 8.00 37.63 4.90
N GLU A 122 8.60 36.44 4.94
CA GLU A 122 7.84 35.20 4.81
C GLU A 122 7.10 35.00 6.14
N SER A 123 5.78 35.11 6.12
CA SER A 123 4.96 34.72 7.26
C SER A 123 5.17 33.24 7.51
N ALA A 124 6.04 32.89 8.46
CA ALA A 124 6.21 31.52 8.90
C ALA A 124 4.85 31.01 9.38
N VAL A 125 4.25 30.07 8.65
CA VAL A 125 3.01 29.42 9.11
C VAL A 125 3.34 28.74 10.43
N ALA A 126 2.56 29.08 11.45
CA ALA A 126 2.67 28.48 12.76
C ALA A 126 2.57 26.95 12.61
N VAL A 127 3.45 26.22 13.29
CA VAL A 127 3.40 24.77 13.28
C VAL A 127 2.06 24.37 13.92
N PRO A 128 1.23 23.56 13.24
CA PRO A 128 -0.02 23.07 13.84
C PRO A 128 0.25 22.33 15.15
N ALA A 129 -0.59 22.55 16.17
CA ALA A 129 -0.40 21.96 17.49
C ALA A 129 -0.32 20.42 17.46
N GLU A 130 -1.06 19.78 16.56
CA GLU A 130 -1.03 18.33 16.34
C GLU A 130 0.36 17.85 15.91
N ILE A 131 1.04 18.64 15.08
CA ILE A 131 2.38 18.35 14.59
C ILE A 131 3.41 18.62 15.70
N GLU A 132 3.29 19.72 16.43
CA GLU A 132 4.15 20.02 17.58
C GLU A 132 4.05 18.92 18.66
N ASN A 133 2.82 18.46 18.96
CA ASN A 133 2.57 17.40 19.92
C ASN A 133 3.21 16.07 19.48
N LEU A 134 3.07 15.70 18.20
CA LEU A 134 3.70 14.49 17.69
C LEU A 134 5.24 14.60 17.78
N GLN A 135 5.81 15.74 17.45
CA GLN A 135 7.26 15.98 17.53
C GLN A 135 7.77 15.89 18.98
N CYS A 136 7.03 16.46 19.93
CA CYS A 136 7.32 16.37 21.35
C CYS A 136 7.27 14.91 21.85
N LEU A 137 6.23 14.16 21.45
CA LEU A 137 6.08 12.73 21.78
C LEU A 137 7.24 11.87 21.22
N MET A 138 7.85 12.32 20.12
CA MET A 138 8.80 11.55 19.33
C MET A 138 10.27 11.97 19.54
N ARG A 139 10.57 12.80 20.55
CA ARG A 139 11.93 13.27 20.86
C ARG A 139 12.86 12.08 21.20
N GLY A 140 13.55 11.56 20.18
CA GLY A 140 14.46 10.40 20.30
C GLY A 140 14.50 9.51 19.05
N LYS A 141 15.64 9.53 18.34
CA LYS A 141 16.11 8.63 17.26
C LYS A 141 15.26 8.39 15.99
N HIS A 142 13.96 8.65 15.95
CA HIS A 142 13.10 8.33 14.78
C HIS A 142 12.33 9.50 14.16
N ASP A 143 12.52 10.73 14.65
CA ASP A 143 11.73 11.92 14.29
C ASP A 143 11.73 12.26 12.77
N ALA A 144 12.79 11.86 12.09
CA ALA A 144 13.07 12.15 10.70
C ALA A 144 12.25 11.35 9.68
N ASP A 145 11.93 10.09 10.00
CA ASP A 145 11.20 9.18 9.12
C ASP A 145 9.74 9.66 8.96
N TYR A 146 9.17 10.29 10.00
CA TYR A 146 7.80 10.76 10.03
C TYR A 146 7.60 12.00 9.15
N LEU A 147 8.46 13.01 9.28
CA LEU A 147 8.28 14.24 8.51
C LEU A 147 8.38 13.96 7.00
N ASN A 148 9.36 13.19 6.55
CA ASN A 148 9.46 12.83 5.13
C ASN A 148 8.23 12.05 4.65
N CYS A 149 7.70 11.12 5.44
CA CYS A 149 6.44 10.44 5.14
C CYS A 149 5.26 11.42 5.05
N LEU A 150 5.19 12.43 5.93
CA LEU A 150 4.15 13.44 5.92
C LEU A 150 4.26 14.38 4.69
N LEU A 151 5.46 14.87 4.37
CA LEU A 151 5.69 15.70 3.18
C LEU A 151 5.41 14.93 1.89
N TYR A 152 5.56 13.60 1.89
CA TYR A 152 5.23 12.75 0.74
C TYR A 152 3.76 12.88 0.28
N PHE A 153 2.85 13.34 1.16
CA PHE A 153 1.46 13.62 0.76
C PHE A 153 1.33 14.75 -0.26
N CYS A 154 2.33 15.63 -0.39
CA CYS A 154 2.34 16.67 -1.40
C CYS A 154 2.47 16.12 -2.83
N LEU A 155 2.86 14.84 -3.02
CA LEU A 155 2.85 14.21 -4.35
C LEU A 155 1.44 14.11 -4.92
N PHE A 156 0.41 14.00 -4.08
CA PHE A 156 -0.94 13.76 -4.56
C PHE A 156 -1.64 15.09 -4.90
N PRO A 157 -2.58 15.09 -5.85
CA PRO A 157 -3.39 16.28 -6.13
C PRO A 157 -4.14 16.78 -4.87
N PRO A 158 -4.56 18.06 -4.84
CA PRO A 158 -5.40 18.57 -3.77
C PRO A 158 -6.65 17.70 -3.56
N ASN A 159 -7.02 17.46 -2.29
CA ASN A 159 -8.17 16.63 -1.91
C ASN A 159 -8.14 15.19 -2.45
N TYR A 160 -6.98 14.67 -2.82
CA TYR A 160 -6.83 13.31 -3.33
C TYR A 160 -6.92 12.27 -2.22
N HIS A 161 -7.76 11.24 -2.38
CA HIS A 161 -7.99 10.21 -1.36
C HIS A 161 -6.96 9.08 -1.44
N VAL A 162 -5.84 9.24 -0.73
CA VAL A 162 -4.65 8.39 -0.84
C VAL A 162 -4.90 6.99 -0.29
N ARG A 163 -4.67 5.96 -1.12
CA ARG A 163 -4.71 4.56 -0.66
C ARG A 163 -3.54 4.25 0.27
N THR A 164 -3.84 3.70 1.45
CA THR A 164 -2.85 3.49 2.52
C THR A 164 -1.75 2.48 2.15
N LYS A 165 -2.11 1.32 1.58
CA LYS A 165 -1.12 0.28 1.23
C LYS A 165 -0.12 0.71 0.13
N PRO A 166 -0.56 1.28 -1.01
CA PRO A 166 0.38 1.83 -1.98
C PRO A 166 1.26 2.95 -1.41
N LEU A 167 0.73 3.80 -0.52
CA LEU A 167 1.52 4.86 0.13
C LEU A 167 2.67 4.28 0.97
N MET A 168 2.40 3.30 1.84
CA MET A 168 3.41 2.68 2.70
C MET A 168 4.51 1.96 1.90
N ARG A 169 4.15 1.31 0.80
CA ARG A 169 5.12 0.66 -0.10
C ARG A 169 6.00 1.69 -0.82
N ARG A 170 5.42 2.82 -1.23
CA ARG A 170 6.17 3.93 -1.82
C ARG A 170 7.16 4.53 -0.83
N TRP A 171 6.76 4.80 0.41
CA TRP A 171 7.69 5.24 1.47
C TRP A 171 8.86 4.29 1.67
N THR A 172 8.58 2.98 1.68
CA THR A 172 9.62 1.96 1.83
C THR A 172 10.54 1.89 0.61
N ALA A 173 9.99 1.91 -0.61
CA ALA A 173 10.74 1.85 -1.86
C ALA A 173 11.61 3.09 -2.09
N GLU A 174 11.11 4.26 -1.74
CA GLU A 174 11.87 5.52 -1.78
C GLU A 174 13.06 5.49 -0.80
N GLY A 175 12.92 4.77 0.33
CA GLY A 175 13.89 4.73 1.42
C GLY A 175 13.58 5.70 2.56
N LEU A 176 12.35 6.23 2.63
CA LEU A 176 11.91 7.11 3.74
C LEU A 176 11.74 6.37 5.05
N VAL A 177 11.50 5.06 4.98
CA VAL A 177 11.48 4.15 6.12
C VAL A 177 12.25 2.87 5.77
N GLY A 178 12.90 2.26 6.76
CA GLY A 178 13.69 1.05 6.53
C GLY A 178 12.87 -0.23 6.28
N ARG A 179 11.60 -0.27 6.69
CA ARG A 179 10.73 -1.45 6.58
C ARG A 179 9.25 -1.08 6.54
N GLU A 180 8.43 -1.95 5.96
CA GLU A 180 6.98 -1.75 5.85
C GLU A 180 6.30 -1.62 7.23
N GLN A 181 6.77 -2.33 8.26
CA GLN A 181 6.23 -2.18 9.63
C GLN A 181 6.45 -0.76 10.20
N SER A 182 7.56 -0.11 9.83
CA SER A 182 7.80 1.29 10.20
C SER A 182 6.85 2.22 9.44
N ALA A 183 6.57 1.97 8.15
CA ALA A 183 5.55 2.73 7.41
C ALA A 183 4.16 2.61 8.05
N VAL A 184 3.77 1.40 8.47
CA VAL A 184 2.49 1.16 9.18
C VAL A 184 2.45 1.96 10.48
N SER A 185 3.48 1.82 11.33
CA SER A 185 3.55 2.56 12.60
C SER A 185 3.54 4.08 12.40
N ASN A 186 4.17 4.58 11.33
CA ASN A 186 4.15 6.00 11.00
C ASN A 186 2.75 6.49 10.67
N LEU A 187 2.05 5.76 9.80
CA LEU A 187 0.70 6.11 9.41
C LEU A 187 -0.28 6.02 10.59
N ASP A 188 -0.18 5.00 11.43
CA ASP A 188 -1.02 4.83 12.62
C ASP A 188 -0.86 6.00 13.59
N LYS A 189 0.39 6.41 13.89
CA LYS A 189 0.67 7.58 14.74
C LYS A 189 0.12 8.88 14.17
N PHE A 190 0.16 9.07 12.85
CA PHE A 190 -0.46 10.24 12.23
C PHE A 190 -1.97 10.27 12.40
N MET A 191 -2.63 9.10 12.37
CA MET A 191 -4.07 9.00 12.60
C MET A 191 -4.42 9.21 14.07
N GLU A 192 -3.67 8.59 14.99
CA GLU A 192 -3.82 8.78 16.44
C GLU A 192 -3.66 10.26 16.85
N SER A 193 -2.74 10.96 16.19
CA SER A 193 -2.48 12.40 16.42
C SER A 193 -3.40 13.32 15.60
N SER A 194 -4.38 12.77 14.87
CA SER A 194 -5.32 13.53 14.03
C SER A 194 -4.69 14.36 12.90
N ILE A 195 -3.40 14.15 12.57
CA ILE A 195 -2.71 14.82 11.46
C ILE A 195 -3.22 14.31 10.11
N ILE A 196 -3.47 13.01 10.04
CA ILE A 196 -4.05 12.33 8.87
C ILE A 196 -5.40 11.76 9.28
N ARG A 197 -6.47 12.13 8.58
CA ARG A 197 -7.81 11.57 8.77
C ARG A 197 -8.05 10.39 7.84
N SER A 198 -8.81 9.41 8.33
CA SER A 198 -9.40 8.37 7.49
C SER A 198 -10.51 8.98 6.63
N THR A 199 -10.46 8.75 5.32
CA THR A 199 -11.55 9.16 4.41
C THR A 199 -12.38 7.98 3.94
N GLN A 200 -11.87 6.76 4.07
CA GLN A 200 -12.58 5.54 3.73
C GLN A 200 -12.07 4.38 4.58
N LYS A 201 -12.97 3.67 5.24
CA LYS A 201 -12.70 2.40 5.95
C LYS A 201 -13.40 1.27 5.22
N SER A 202 -12.80 0.08 5.19
CA SER A 202 -13.53 -1.12 4.79
C SER A 202 -14.48 -1.57 5.90
N SER A 203 -15.44 -2.44 5.58
CA SER A 203 -16.36 -2.99 6.57
C SER A 203 -15.72 -3.88 7.65
N ASN A 204 -14.42 -4.19 7.56
CA ASN A 204 -13.63 -4.75 8.66
C ASN A 204 -12.91 -3.68 9.51
N GLY A 205 -13.27 -2.39 9.38
CA GLY A 205 -12.73 -1.26 10.13
C GLY A 205 -11.34 -0.76 9.69
N LYS A 206 -10.67 -1.44 8.75
CA LYS A 206 -9.33 -1.03 8.29
C LYS A 206 -9.40 0.21 7.40
N VAL A 207 -8.51 1.17 7.63
CA VAL A 207 -8.43 2.40 6.82
C VAL A 207 -7.87 2.08 5.43
N LYS A 208 -8.70 2.31 4.41
CA LYS A 208 -8.38 2.10 2.99
C LYS A 208 -7.79 3.33 2.36
N ARG A 209 -8.38 4.50 2.68
CA ARG A 209 -7.96 5.79 2.16
C ARG A 209 -7.85 6.82 3.27
N CYS A 210 -6.90 7.71 3.11
CA CYS A 210 -6.58 8.75 4.08
C CYS A 210 -6.17 10.04 3.40
N GLN A 211 -6.22 11.15 4.16
CA GLN A 211 -5.84 12.49 3.73
C GLN A 211 -5.32 13.31 4.90
N PRO A 212 -4.46 14.33 4.67
CA PRO A 212 -4.16 15.33 5.68
C PRO A 212 -5.41 16.06 6.19
N THR A 213 -5.47 16.28 7.50
CA THR A 213 -6.61 16.86 8.19
C THR A 213 -6.60 18.38 8.11
N GLY A 214 -7.69 18.98 7.63
CA GLY A 214 -7.85 20.45 7.60
C GLY A 214 -6.88 21.19 6.66
N ASP A 215 -7.14 22.48 6.43
CA ASP A 215 -6.32 23.31 5.55
C ASP A 215 -5.01 23.73 6.19
N THR A 216 -4.98 23.94 7.51
CA THR A 216 -3.78 24.36 8.23
C THR A 216 -2.64 23.35 8.09
N ILE A 217 -2.92 22.05 8.25
CA ILE A 217 -1.93 20.98 8.06
C ILE A 217 -1.50 20.91 6.60
N ARG A 218 -2.44 20.99 5.65
CA ARG A 218 -2.13 20.98 4.21
C ARG A 218 -1.23 22.14 3.80
N GLN A 219 -1.50 23.35 4.29
CA GLN A 219 -0.69 24.53 4.05
C GLN A 219 0.70 24.37 4.66
N TYR A 220 0.77 23.90 5.91
CA TYR A 220 2.05 23.63 6.58
C TYR A 220 2.92 22.64 5.80
N ILE A 221 2.39 21.45 5.43
CA ILE A 221 3.17 20.44 4.70
C ILE A 221 3.58 20.95 3.30
N SER A 222 2.72 21.71 2.64
CA SER A 222 2.97 22.25 1.30
C SER A 222 4.09 23.30 1.32
N GLN A 223 3.99 24.29 2.20
CA GLN A 223 5.04 25.30 2.37
C GLN A 223 6.35 24.68 2.82
N ARG A 224 6.29 23.68 3.71
CA ARG A 224 7.49 22.97 4.15
C ARG A 224 8.14 22.21 3.00
N SER A 225 7.36 21.48 2.20
CA SER A 225 7.84 20.78 1.01
C SER A 225 8.51 21.74 0.02
N MET A 226 7.92 22.92 -0.22
CA MET A 226 8.50 23.95 -1.08
C MET A 226 9.82 24.49 -0.53
N SER A 227 9.85 24.88 0.76
CA SER A 227 11.05 25.43 1.41
C SER A 227 12.26 24.48 1.41
N GLU A 228 12.01 23.17 1.30
CA GLU A 228 13.05 22.14 1.34
C GLU A 228 13.31 21.49 -0.02
N ASN A 229 12.67 21.99 -1.09
CA ASN A 229 12.67 21.40 -2.42
C ASN A 229 12.40 19.86 -2.38
N PHE A 230 11.47 19.44 -1.52
CA PHE A 230 11.27 18.03 -1.20
C PHE A 230 10.55 17.28 -2.33
N ILE A 231 9.57 17.94 -2.96
CA ILE A 231 8.82 17.50 -4.13
C ILE A 231 8.67 18.68 -5.08
N LEU A 232 8.99 18.43 -6.35
CA LEU A 232 8.65 19.32 -7.45
C LEU A 232 7.29 18.92 -8.03
N LEU A 233 6.37 19.89 -8.10
CA LEU A 233 5.04 19.70 -8.67
C LEU A 233 4.93 20.38 -10.02
N CYS A 234 4.72 19.60 -11.07
CA CYS A 234 4.55 20.12 -12.43
C CYS A 234 3.06 20.11 -12.81
N HIS A 235 2.44 21.29 -12.78
CA HIS A 235 1.02 21.49 -13.14
C HIS A 235 0.83 22.34 -14.42
N GLY A 236 1.90 22.93 -14.99
CA GLY A 236 1.85 23.80 -16.17
C GLY A 236 2.66 25.11 -16.03
N ALA A 237 2.56 25.99 -17.03
CA ALA A 237 3.51 27.05 -17.38
C ALA A 237 3.61 28.28 -16.44
N ALA A 238 3.20 28.21 -15.16
CA ALA A 238 3.08 29.39 -14.30
C ALA A 238 3.94 29.40 -13.03
N ALA A 239 4.78 28.38 -12.78
CA ALA A 239 5.65 28.36 -11.60
C ALA A 239 7.11 28.61 -11.99
N GLU A 240 7.75 29.56 -11.29
CA GLU A 240 9.21 29.67 -11.28
C GLU A 240 9.79 28.33 -10.82
N MET A 241 10.73 27.80 -11.59
CA MET A 241 11.36 26.52 -11.26
C MET A 241 12.32 26.74 -10.09
N PRO A 242 12.24 25.93 -9.02
CA PRO A 242 13.21 25.99 -7.95
C PRO A 242 14.62 25.77 -8.51
N GLU A 243 15.59 26.55 -8.05
CA GLU A 243 17.01 26.25 -8.29
C GLU A 243 17.36 24.92 -7.60
N GLY A 244 17.66 23.88 -8.38
CA GLY A 244 18.12 22.58 -7.88
C GLY A 244 17.62 21.35 -8.64
N HIS A 245 18.12 20.17 -8.26
CA HIS A 245 17.76 18.89 -8.85
C HIS A 245 16.69 18.17 -8.02
N PRO A 246 15.45 18.03 -8.53
CA PRO A 246 14.36 17.46 -7.76
C PRO A 246 14.55 15.95 -7.56
N ARG A 247 14.41 15.47 -6.32
CA ARG A 247 14.42 14.02 -6.02
C ARG A 247 13.07 13.35 -6.26
N ARG A 248 11.99 14.13 -6.20
CA ARG A 248 10.62 13.65 -6.37
C ARG A 248 9.88 14.58 -7.31
N LEU A 249 9.32 13.99 -8.34
CA LEU A 249 8.56 14.69 -9.35
C LEU A 249 7.13 14.17 -9.36
N SER A 250 6.17 15.07 -9.16
CA SER A 250 4.77 14.77 -9.42
C SER A 250 4.26 15.59 -10.60
N VAL A 251 3.69 14.89 -11.57
CA VAL A 251 3.17 15.49 -12.79
C VAL A 251 1.65 15.43 -12.76
N HIS A 252 1.02 16.60 -12.85
CA HIS A 252 -0.42 16.80 -12.88
C HIS A 252 -0.78 17.59 -14.14
N PRO A 253 -0.80 16.96 -15.33
CA PRO A 253 -0.96 17.69 -16.58
C PRO A 253 -2.28 18.48 -16.61
N CYS A 254 -2.20 19.76 -16.96
CA CYS A 254 -3.35 20.56 -17.34
C CYS A 254 -3.53 20.50 -18.86
N ALA A 255 -4.76 20.30 -19.31
CA ALA A 255 -5.07 20.23 -20.74
C ALA A 255 -4.59 21.49 -21.47
N ASN A 256 -3.88 21.31 -22.58
CA ASN A 256 -3.36 22.38 -23.45
C ASN A 256 -2.36 23.35 -22.78
N VAL A 257 -1.70 22.94 -21.69
CA VAL A 257 -0.64 23.73 -21.05
C VAL A 257 0.66 22.93 -21.09
N PRO A 258 1.76 23.47 -21.67
CA PRO A 258 3.04 22.78 -21.67
C PRO A 258 3.53 22.60 -20.23
N LEU A 259 4.16 21.46 -19.97
CA LEU A 259 4.77 21.19 -18.68
C LEU A 259 6.07 21.98 -18.57
N ASN A 260 6.26 22.67 -17.44
CA ASN A 260 7.56 23.22 -17.09
C ASN A 260 8.35 22.14 -16.35
N LEU A 261 9.21 21.43 -17.09
CA LEU A 261 10.07 20.37 -16.54
C LEU A 261 11.45 20.93 -16.19
N PRO A 262 12.13 20.37 -15.17
CA PRO A 262 13.51 20.74 -14.88
C PRO A 262 14.43 20.34 -16.03
N GLU A 263 15.53 21.08 -16.21
CA GLU A 263 16.52 20.80 -17.26
C GLU A 263 17.12 19.39 -17.15
N SER A 264 17.26 18.87 -15.93
CA SER A 264 17.78 17.54 -15.65
C SER A 264 16.82 16.75 -14.75
N LEU A 265 16.51 15.51 -15.19
CA LEU A 265 15.70 14.54 -14.46
C LEU A 265 16.53 13.39 -13.87
N SER A 266 17.86 13.46 -14.01
CA SER A 266 18.76 12.34 -13.70
C SER A 266 18.75 11.94 -12.22
N ASP A 267 18.45 12.88 -11.33
CA ASP A 267 18.45 12.72 -9.87
C ASP A 267 17.08 12.34 -9.27
N VAL A 268 16.05 12.23 -10.12
CA VAL A 268 14.69 11.91 -9.70
C VAL A 268 14.59 10.43 -9.29
N ARG A 269 14.20 10.19 -8.03
CA ARG A 269 13.95 8.87 -7.45
C ARG A 269 12.49 8.46 -7.49
N THR A 270 11.57 9.41 -7.35
CA THR A 270 10.12 9.18 -7.49
C THR A 270 9.58 9.97 -8.66
N LEU A 271 8.89 9.28 -9.57
CA LEU A 271 8.00 9.87 -10.56
C LEU A 271 6.57 9.38 -10.32
N ALA A 272 5.64 10.29 -10.07
CA ALA A 272 4.22 10.02 -9.99
C ALA A 272 3.46 10.84 -11.03
N VAL A 273 2.65 10.17 -11.85
CA VAL A 273 1.88 10.81 -12.94
C VAL A 273 0.39 10.66 -12.67
N PHE A 274 -0.29 11.79 -12.52
CA PHE A 274 -1.72 11.90 -12.32
C PHE A 274 -2.35 12.60 -13.54
N SER A 275 -2.60 11.83 -14.61
CA SER A 275 -3.13 12.35 -15.87
C SER A 275 -4.56 11.86 -16.09
N THR A 276 -5.53 12.58 -15.54
CA THR A 276 -6.94 12.17 -15.54
C THR A 276 -7.68 12.43 -16.87
N ALA A 277 -7.08 13.20 -17.79
CA ALA A 277 -7.64 13.49 -19.10
C ALA A 277 -6.73 13.02 -20.24
N ALA A 278 -7.29 12.87 -21.44
CA ALA A 278 -6.58 12.68 -22.71
C ALA A 278 -5.83 13.95 -23.16
N GLY A 279 -5.24 14.69 -22.22
CA GLY A 279 -4.26 15.72 -22.53
C GLY A 279 -2.94 15.02 -22.86
N ASP A 280 -2.22 15.54 -23.86
CA ASP A 280 -0.91 15.02 -24.22
C ASP A 280 0.04 15.16 -23.02
N LEU A 281 0.34 14.04 -22.37
CA LEU A 281 1.46 13.98 -21.43
C LEU A 281 2.72 14.26 -22.22
N ASP A 282 3.50 15.24 -21.78
CA ASP A 282 4.76 15.56 -22.42
C ASP A 282 5.63 14.30 -22.52
N GLU A 283 5.98 13.92 -23.75
CA GLU A 283 6.79 12.75 -24.08
C GLU A 283 8.13 12.77 -23.31
N HIS A 284 8.67 13.95 -22.99
CA HIS A 284 9.88 14.09 -22.19
C HIS A 284 9.75 13.49 -20.79
N VAL A 285 8.55 13.49 -20.18
CA VAL A 285 8.29 12.84 -18.88
C VAL A 285 8.45 11.32 -19.00
N LEU A 286 8.00 10.74 -20.12
CA LEU A 286 8.02 9.30 -20.38
C LEU A 286 9.35 8.80 -20.98
N ARG A 287 10.31 9.69 -21.25
CA ARG A 287 11.68 9.32 -21.62
C ARG A 287 12.46 8.83 -20.40
N PHE A 288 12.17 7.59 -20.00
CA PHE A 288 12.75 6.97 -18.79
C PHE A 288 14.29 6.91 -18.81
N ALA A 289 14.94 6.96 -19.98
CA ALA A 289 16.39 7.05 -20.10
C ALA A 289 16.99 8.31 -19.44
N ASN A 290 16.20 9.37 -19.24
CA ASN A 290 16.63 10.61 -18.57
C ASN A 290 16.73 10.46 -17.05
N TYR A 291 16.19 9.37 -16.49
CA TYR A 291 16.16 9.11 -15.06
C TYR A 291 17.24 8.08 -14.73
N ARG A 292 18.29 8.48 -14.00
CA ARG A 292 19.42 7.60 -13.69
C ARG A 292 19.19 6.78 -12.41
N VAL A 293 18.43 7.35 -11.46
CA VAL A 293 18.29 6.81 -10.09
C VAL A 293 16.84 6.52 -9.68
N LEU A 294 15.97 6.26 -10.66
CA LEU A 294 14.53 6.06 -10.44
C LEU A 294 14.26 4.80 -9.59
N ARG A 295 13.56 4.98 -8.46
CA ARG A 295 13.18 3.91 -7.51
C ARG A 295 11.68 3.67 -7.46
N VAL A 296 10.87 4.72 -7.63
CA VAL A 296 9.41 4.67 -7.54
C VAL A 296 8.82 5.25 -8.81
N LEU A 297 8.09 4.43 -9.56
CA LEU A 297 7.35 4.85 -10.74
C LEU A 297 5.86 4.51 -10.56
N ASP A 298 5.04 5.55 -10.39
CA ASP A 298 3.59 5.42 -10.26
C ASP A 298 2.87 6.00 -11.49
N LEU A 299 2.39 5.10 -12.34
CA LEU A 299 1.65 5.38 -13.56
C LEU A 299 0.21 4.84 -13.48
N LYS A 300 -0.33 4.66 -12.26
CA LYS A 300 -1.70 4.11 -12.08
C LYS A 300 -2.78 4.96 -12.74
N GLU A 301 -2.55 6.26 -12.81
CA GLU A 301 -3.45 7.25 -13.39
C GLU A 301 -2.87 7.85 -14.67
N CYS A 302 -1.91 7.15 -15.30
CA CYS A 302 -1.47 7.49 -16.65
C CYS A 302 -2.45 6.87 -17.66
N ALA A 303 -3.01 7.68 -18.56
CA ALA A 303 -4.03 7.23 -19.51
C ALA A 303 -3.46 6.37 -20.64
N HIS A 304 -2.27 6.71 -21.15
CA HIS A 304 -1.66 6.08 -22.31
C HIS A 304 -0.17 5.80 -22.08
N LEU A 305 0.29 4.63 -22.49
CA LEU A 305 1.71 4.24 -22.57
C LEU A 305 1.90 3.46 -23.86
N SER A 306 2.93 3.81 -24.65
CA SER A 306 3.31 3.04 -25.84
C SER A 306 4.13 1.81 -25.43
N ASP A 307 4.22 0.80 -26.30
CA ASP A 307 5.10 -0.35 -26.09
C ASP A 307 6.56 0.08 -25.89
N GLY A 308 6.99 1.16 -26.56
CA GLY A 308 8.31 1.76 -26.39
C GLY A 308 8.52 2.30 -24.98
N HIS A 309 7.51 2.97 -24.40
CA HIS A 309 7.55 3.44 -23.01
C HIS A 309 7.66 2.26 -22.05
N ILE A 310 6.83 1.24 -22.25
CA ILE A 310 6.83 0.02 -21.43
C ILE A 310 8.19 -0.68 -21.49
N GLN A 311 8.78 -0.81 -22.67
CA GLN A 311 10.11 -1.41 -22.82
C GLN A 311 11.20 -0.59 -22.10
N ALA A 312 11.12 0.74 -22.16
CA ALA A 312 12.08 1.63 -21.52
C ALA A 312 12.03 1.56 -19.98
N ILE A 313 10.86 1.28 -19.38
CA ILE A 313 10.73 1.09 -17.92
C ILE A 313 11.64 -0.04 -17.43
N TYR A 314 11.78 -1.13 -18.17
CA TYR A 314 12.56 -2.29 -17.73
C TYR A 314 14.08 -2.09 -17.78
N ASN A 315 14.56 -0.94 -18.24
CA ASN A 315 15.97 -0.56 -18.16
C ASN A 315 16.31 0.21 -16.87
N GLN A 316 15.33 0.44 -15.99
CA GLN A 316 15.50 1.17 -14.72
C GLN A 316 15.97 0.24 -13.59
N GLU A 317 17.23 -0.17 -13.58
CA GLU A 317 17.72 -1.25 -12.69
C GLU A 317 17.59 -0.97 -11.18
N LEU A 318 17.53 0.31 -10.79
CA LEU A 318 17.32 0.74 -9.39
C LEU A 318 15.86 0.78 -8.95
N MET A 319 14.92 0.47 -9.85
CA MET A 319 13.48 0.48 -9.58
C MET A 319 13.11 -0.50 -8.47
N LYS A 320 12.38 -0.01 -7.47
CA LYS A 320 11.85 -0.78 -6.32
C LYS A 320 10.33 -0.87 -6.30
N TYR A 321 9.63 0.11 -6.86
CA TYR A 321 8.17 0.14 -6.94
C TYR A 321 7.73 0.54 -8.35
N LEU A 322 6.97 -0.33 -9.01
CA LEU A 322 6.34 -0.05 -10.29
C LEU A 322 4.83 -0.24 -10.18
N SER A 323 4.07 0.80 -10.56
CA SER A 323 2.61 0.79 -10.61
C SER A 323 2.15 1.21 -12.00
N ILE A 324 1.35 0.37 -12.66
CA ILE A 324 0.73 0.66 -13.95
C ILE A 324 -0.76 0.32 -13.84
N LYS A 325 -1.61 1.10 -14.49
CA LYS A 325 -3.06 0.83 -14.56
C LYS A 325 -3.31 -0.53 -15.23
N SER A 326 -4.21 -1.32 -14.64
CA SER A 326 -4.69 -2.55 -15.30
C SER A 326 -5.29 -2.23 -16.67
N GLY A 327 -5.11 -3.14 -17.62
CA GLY A 327 -5.62 -2.99 -18.99
C GLY A 327 -4.72 -2.18 -19.93
N ILE A 328 -3.67 -1.50 -19.43
CA ILE A 328 -2.68 -0.84 -20.29
C ILE A 328 -1.69 -1.87 -20.86
N ILE A 329 -1.30 -2.85 -20.05
CA ILE A 329 -0.39 -3.92 -20.48
C ILE A 329 -1.11 -5.26 -20.41
N ASP A 330 -0.99 -6.04 -21.48
CA ASP A 330 -1.47 -7.42 -21.58
C ASP A 330 -0.38 -8.43 -21.19
N ARG A 331 0.89 -8.00 -21.24
CA ARG A 331 2.05 -8.85 -21.00
C ARG A 331 3.22 -8.07 -20.38
N VAL A 332 3.81 -8.65 -19.35
CA VAL A 332 5.11 -8.23 -18.83
C VAL A 332 6.20 -8.97 -19.61
N PRO A 333 7.12 -8.29 -20.32
CA PRO A 333 8.18 -8.92 -21.07
C PRO A 333 9.28 -9.51 -20.17
N ARG A 334 10.20 -10.30 -20.72
CA ARG A 334 11.25 -11.01 -19.94
C ARG A 334 12.27 -10.05 -19.33
N GLU A 335 12.41 -8.89 -19.93
CA GLU A 335 13.31 -7.81 -19.56
C GLU A 335 13.06 -7.30 -18.15
N ILE A 336 11.89 -7.59 -17.56
CA ILE A 336 11.66 -7.37 -16.13
C ILE A 336 12.72 -8.04 -15.25
N GLY A 337 13.37 -9.11 -15.72
CA GLY A 337 14.49 -9.75 -15.03
C GLY A 337 15.71 -8.83 -14.81
N LYS A 338 15.80 -7.69 -15.50
CA LYS A 338 16.80 -6.64 -15.24
C LYS A 338 16.52 -5.88 -13.95
N LEU A 339 15.26 -5.80 -13.53
CA LEU A 339 14.81 -5.03 -12.36
C LEU A 339 15.08 -5.78 -11.04
N ASN A 340 16.33 -6.14 -10.78
CA ASN A 340 16.73 -6.93 -9.60
C ASN A 340 16.43 -6.27 -8.25
N GLN A 341 16.20 -4.96 -8.25
CA GLN A 341 15.83 -4.20 -7.05
C GLN A 341 14.31 -4.16 -6.80
N LEU A 342 13.49 -4.65 -7.73
CA LEU A 342 12.03 -4.49 -7.67
C LEU A 342 11.42 -5.21 -6.47
N GLU A 343 10.73 -4.46 -5.61
CA GLU A 343 10.06 -4.96 -4.41
C GLU A 343 8.54 -5.08 -4.61
N THR A 344 7.94 -4.19 -5.40
CA THR A 344 6.51 -4.18 -5.72
C THR A 344 6.26 -4.00 -7.21
N LEU A 345 5.50 -4.92 -7.78
CA LEU A 345 4.88 -4.76 -9.11
C LEU A 345 3.36 -4.69 -8.93
N ASP A 346 2.76 -3.53 -9.23
CA ASP A 346 1.32 -3.28 -9.09
C ASP A 346 0.64 -3.00 -10.43
N LEU A 347 0.02 -4.05 -10.96
CA LEU A 347 -0.77 -4.09 -12.18
C LEU A 347 -2.26 -4.33 -11.87
N SER A 348 -2.68 -4.06 -10.63
CA SER A 348 -4.07 -4.28 -10.19
C SER A 348 -5.06 -3.26 -10.77
N GLY A 349 -6.31 -3.65 -11.02
CA GLY A 349 -7.36 -2.73 -11.43
C GLY A 349 -7.85 -1.84 -10.29
N SER A 350 -8.69 -0.86 -10.61
CA SER A 350 -9.57 -0.30 -9.58
C SER A 350 -10.50 -1.42 -9.09
N PRO A 351 -10.82 -1.51 -7.78
CA PRO A 351 -11.73 -2.53 -7.26
C PRO A 351 -13.04 -2.62 -8.07
N ASN A 352 -13.58 -1.46 -8.46
CA ASN A 352 -14.85 -1.28 -9.16
C ASN A 352 -14.88 -1.76 -10.62
N CYS A 353 -13.81 -2.36 -11.12
CA CYS A 353 -13.71 -2.83 -12.50
C CYS A 353 -13.59 -4.36 -12.46
N ASP A 354 -14.73 -5.05 -12.44
CA ASP A 354 -14.84 -6.48 -12.79
C ASP A 354 -14.64 -6.67 -14.31
N ASP A 355 -13.70 -5.92 -14.91
CA ASP A 355 -13.39 -6.05 -16.32
C ASP A 355 -12.76 -7.42 -16.55
N ALA A 356 -13.48 -8.23 -17.32
CA ALA A 356 -13.12 -9.58 -17.71
C ALA A 356 -11.74 -9.69 -18.40
N ASP A 357 -11.13 -8.57 -18.81
CA ASP A 357 -9.89 -8.51 -19.61
C ASP A 357 -8.65 -7.92 -18.91
N GLY A 358 -8.62 -7.87 -17.57
CA GLY A 358 -7.43 -7.43 -16.81
C GLY A 358 -6.31 -8.47 -16.62
N ILE A 359 -6.30 -9.58 -17.37
CA ILE A 359 -5.31 -10.66 -17.16
C ILE A 359 -3.98 -10.29 -17.83
N VAL A 360 -2.92 -10.21 -17.03
CA VAL A 360 -1.57 -9.93 -17.52
C VAL A 360 -0.75 -11.22 -17.62
N THR A 361 -0.23 -11.50 -18.81
CA THR A 361 0.71 -12.61 -19.02
C THR A 361 2.09 -12.27 -18.46
N VAL A 362 2.64 -13.12 -17.61
CA VAL A 362 3.99 -12.95 -17.05
C VAL A 362 4.89 -14.13 -17.43
N TYR A 363 6.18 -13.84 -17.62
CA TYR A 363 7.21 -14.86 -17.79
C TYR A 363 7.87 -15.21 -16.45
N LYS A 364 8.67 -16.28 -16.43
CA LYS A 364 9.35 -16.79 -15.22
C LYS A 364 10.24 -15.74 -14.54
N GLU A 365 10.76 -14.78 -15.29
CA GLU A 365 11.69 -13.76 -14.82
C GLU A 365 11.08 -12.94 -13.67
N VAL A 366 9.76 -12.73 -13.67
CA VAL A 366 9.04 -12.09 -12.55
C VAL A 366 9.23 -12.86 -11.25
N LEU A 367 9.18 -14.19 -11.30
CA LEU A 367 9.32 -15.06 -10.13
C LEU A 367 10.78 -15.24 -9.67
N LEU A 368 11.73 -14.94 -10.56
CA LEU A 368 13.17 -15.00 -10.29
C LEU A 368 13.72 -13.69 -9.75
N LEU A 369 12.90 -12.64 -9.63
CA LEU A 369 13.29 -11.39 -8.99
C LEU A 369 13.61 -11.60 -7.51
N PRO A 370 14.83 -11.30 -7.05
CA PRO A 370 15.29 -11.65 -5.71
C PRO A 370 14.69 -10.80 -4.60
N LYS A 371 14.19 -9.60 -4.91
CA LYS A 371 13.64 -8.65 -3.93
C LYS A 371 12.13 -8.47 -4.00
N LEU A 372 11.45 -9.14 -4.94
CA LEU A 372 10.02 -8.96 -5.16
C LEU A 372 9.20 -9.50 -3.99
N LYS A 373 8.56 -8.61 -3.23
CA LYS A 373 7.70 -8.92 -2.08
C LYS A 373 6.23 -8.93 -2.46
N HIS A 374 5.83 -8.06 -3.38
CA HIS A 374 4.43 -7.86 -3.74
C HIS A 374 4.22 -7.92 -5.24
N LEU A 375 3.56 -8.98 -5.70
CA LEU A 375 3.07 -9.12 -7.06
C LEU A 375 1.54 -8.91 -7.05
N LEU A 376 1.10 -7.75 -7.50
CA LEU A 376 -0.28 -7.29 -7.37
C LEU A 376 -0.95 -7.12 -8.73
N GLY A 377 -2.03 -7.84 -8.98
CA GLY A 377 -2.69 -7.89 -10.28
C GLY A 377 -3.37 -9.24 -10.49
N LYS A 378 -3.84 -9.50 -11.71
CA LYS A 378 -4.42 -10.77 -12.14
C LYS A 378 -3.51 -11.40 -13.20
N PHE A 379 -2.69 -12.37 -12.81
CA PHE A 379 -1.59 -12.87 -13.63
C PHE A 379 -1.84 -14.26 -14.21
N GLN A 380 -1.32 -14.51 -15.40
CA GLN A 380 -1.22 -15.83 -15.99
C GLN A 380 0.23 -16.12 -16.41
N LEU A 381 0.76 -17.30 -16.08
CA LEU A 381 2.10 -17.68 -16.54
C LEU A 381 2.10 -18.03 -18.03
N SER A 382 3.14 -17.56 -18.72
CA SER A 382 3.35 -17.83 -20.14
C SER A 382 3.60 -19.32 -20.44
N ARG A 383 2.92 -19.84 -21.47
CA ARG A 383 3.03 -21.24 -21.92
C ARG A 383 4.44 -21.66 -22.31
N ARG A 384 5.19 -20.76 -22.96
CA ARG A 384 6.52 -21.07 -23.52
C ARG A 384 7.54 -21.43 -22.44
N ASP A 385 7.27 -21.06 -21.17
CA ASP A 385 8.23 -21.24 -20.09
C ASP A 385 7.97 -22.43 -19.17
N PHE A 386 6.72 -22.90 -19.08
CA PHE A 386 6.35 -23.81 -18.01
C PHE A 386 7.14 -25.13 -18.05
N PHE A 387 7.31 -25.73 -19.22
CA PHE A 387 7.98 -27.03 -19.33
C PHE A 387 9.51 -26.95 -19.38
N VAL A 388 10.07 -25.87 -19.92
CA VAL A 388 11.52 -25.74 -20.15
C VAL A 388 12.26 -25.23 -18.90
N TRP A 389 11.61 -24.42 -18.07
CA TRP A 389 12.28 -23.66 -17.00
C TRP A 389 11.77 -23.93 -15.60
N ARG A 390 10.82 -24.86 -15.44
CA ARG A 390 10.31 -25.28 -14.14
C ARG A 390 11.43 -25.57 -13.16
N SER A 391 12.48 -26.25 -13.61
CA SER A 391 13.66 -26.58 -12.81
C SER A 391 14.37 -25.36 -12.21
N ASP A 392 14.51 -24.26 -12.95
CA ASP A 392 15.19 -23.04 -12.47
C ASP A 392 14.35 -22.30 -11.43
N VAL A 393 13.06 -22.11 -11.71
CA VAL A 393 12.14 -21.46 -10.77
C VAL A 393 12.00 -22.30 -9.51
N GLU A 394 11.81 -23.63 -9.65
CA GLU A 394 11.76 -24.53 -8.51
C GLU A 394 13.06 -24.51 -7.70
N ARG A 395 14.23 -24.56 -8.36
CA ARG A 395 15.54 -24.46 -7.69
C ARG A 395 15.66 -23.14 -6.92
N PHE A 396 15.21 -22.04 -7.51
CA PHE A 396 15.21 -20.72 -6.87
C PHE A 396 14.29 -20.67 -5.64
N LEU A 397 13.06 -21.18 -5.77
CA LEU A 397 12.07 -21.24 -4.68
C LEU A 397 12.49 -22.20 -3.56
N ARG A 398 12.97 -23.42 -3.91
CA ARG A 398 13.46 -24.41 -2.94
C ARG A 398 14.70 -23.94 -2.18
N ALA A 399 15.56 -23.16 -2.83
CA ALA A 399 16.69 -22.49 -2.18
C ALA A 399 16.27 -21.28 -1.30
N ASN A 400 14.97 -21.02 -1.15
CA ASN A 400 14.41 -19.92 -0.36
C ASN A 400 14.95 -18.54 -0.77
N LYS A 401 15.26 -18.37 -2.06
CA LYS A 401 15.77 -17.10 -2.62
C LYS A 401 14.67 -16.09 -2.92
N SER A 402 13.43 -16.55 -3.10
CA SER A 402 12.28 -15.65 -3.26
C SER A 402 11.87 -15.05 -1.93
N VAL A 403 11.64 -13.74 -1.92
CA VAL A 403 11.09 -12.99 -0.78
C VAL A 403 9.61 -12.66 -0.95
N LEU A 404 8.91 -13.31 -1.89
CA LEU A 404 7.52 -12.99 -2.23
C LEU A 404 6.59 -13.26 -1.04
N GLU A 405 5.86 -12.23 -0.62
CA GLU A 405 4.96 -12.25 0.54
C GLU A 405 3.49 -12.10 0.12
N THR A 406 3.23 -11.43 -1.02
CA THR A 406 1.90 -11.22 -1.56
C THR A 406 1.87 -11.60 -3.03
N LEU A 407 1.05 -12.60 -3.35
CA LEU A 407 0.64 -12.95 -4.71
C LEU A 407 -0.86 -12.65 -4.82
N SER A 408 -1.18 -11.42 -5.21
CA SER A 408 -2.58 -10.95 -5.20
C SER A 408 -3.36 -11.34 -6.46
N GLY A 409 -2.83 -12.25 -7.27
CA GLY A 409 -3.61 -12.91 -8.29
C GLY A 409 -2.90 -13.74 -9.30
N PHE A 410 -3.16 -15.04 -9.25
CA PHE A 410 -2.89 -15.90 -10.38
C PHE A 410 -4.15 -16.61 -10.87
N VAL A 411 -4.15 -16.83 -12.17
CA VAL A 411 -5.22 -17.49 -12.91
C VAL A 411 -4.89 -18.96 -13.05
N VAL A 412 -5.82 -19.82 -12.65
CA VAL A 412 -5.81 -21.25 -12.88
C VAL A 412 -6.79 -21.56 -13.99
N GLY A 413 -6.31 -22.17 -15.07
CA GLY A 413 -7.14 -22.62 -16.20
C GLY A 413 -6.70 -24.00 -16.64
N GLY A 414 -6.95 -24.38 -17.88
CA GLY A 414 -6.60 -25.72 -18.40
C GLY A 414 -5.10 -25.99 -18.55
N ARG A 415 -4.25 -25.11 -18.02
CA ARG A 415 -2.81 -25.10 -18.22
C ARG A 415 -2.09 -25.07 -16.88
N ASN A 416 -0.95 -25.75 -16.84
CA ASN A 416 -0.03 -25.70 -15.71
C ASN A 416 0.50 -24.27 -15.52
N GLY A 417 0.64 -23.84 -14.27
CA GLY A 417 1.00 -22.48 -13.92
C GLY A 417 1.39 -22.32 -12.46
N PHE A 418 0.95 -21.22 -11.85
CA PHE A 418 1.32 -20.83 -10.49
C PHE A 418 0.92 -21.87 -9.43
N GLN A 419 -0.16 -22.62 -9.66
CA GLN A 419 -0.65 -23.67 -8.75
C GLN A 419 0.44 -24.70 -8.42
N GLN A 420 1.34 -25.00 -9.37
CA GLN A 420 2.41 -25.99 -9.18
C GLN A 420 3.59 -25.44 -8.35
N LEU A 421 3.67 -24.11 -8.23
CA LEU A 421 4.77 -23.41 -7.55
C LEU A 421 4.36 -22.90 -6.17
N LEU A 422 3.05 -22.80 -5.90
CA LEU A 422 2.51 -22.21 -4.67
C LEU A 422 3.08 -22.87 -3.40
N SER A 423 3.17 -24.20 -3.37
CA SER A 423 3.74 -24.96 -2.24
C SER A 423 5.24 -24.72 -2.01
N LEU A 424 5.96 -24.17 -2.99
CA LEU A 424 7.38 -23.85 -2.88
C LEU A 424 7.62 -22.42 -2.37
N MET A 425 6.58 -21.56 -2.38
CA MET A 425 6.68 -20.15 -2.01
C MET A 425 6.45 -19.94 -0.50
N ARG A 426 7.44 -20.34 0.31
CA ARG A 426 7.34 -20.44 1.79
C ARG A 426 7.07 -19.13 2.55
N ARG A 427 7.32 -17.97 1.94
CA ARG A 427 7.15 -16.65 2.57
C ARG A 427 5.80 -16.00 2.25
N LEU A 428 4.96 -16.62 1.43
CA LEU A 428 3.65 -16.09 1.10
C LEU A 428 2.78 -15.97 2.34
N ARG A 429 2.19 -14.79 2.49
CA ARG A 429 1.21 -14.48 3.54
C ARG A 429 -0.14 -14.08 2.96
N LYS A 430 -0.18 -13.70 1.69
CA LYS A 430 -1.43 -13.33 1.03
C LYS A 430 -1.49 -13.90 -0.38
N VAL A 431 -2.49 -14.72 -0.61
CA VAL A 431 -2.72 -15.39 -1.90
C VAL A 431 -4.14 -15.08 -2.38
N LYS A 432 -4.26 -14.68 -3.64
CA LYS A 432 -5.54 -14.62 -4.35
C LYS A 432 -5.49 -15.47 -5.60
N ILE A 433 -6.53 -16.26 -5.81
CA ILE A 433 -6.62 -17.29 -6.84
C ILE A 433 -7.89 -17.02 -7.64
N TRP A 434 -7.77 -17.06 -8.97
CA TRP A 434 -8.91 -17.00 -9.89
C TRP A 434 -8.92 -18.25 -10.75
N CYS A 435 -9.97 -19.02 -10.67
CA CYS A 435 -10.14 -20.20 -11.49
C CYS A 435 -11.02 -19.86 -12.71
N LYS A 436 -10.58 -20.33 -13.89
CA LYS A 436 -11.31 -20.25 -15.15
C LYS A 436 -12.14 -21.52 -15.36
N SER A 437 -13.14 -21.43 -16.21
CA SER A 437 -13.99 -22.55 -16.60
C SER A 437 -13.28 -23.63 -17.39
N ASP A 438 -12.13 -23.32 -17.99
CA ASP A 438 -11.31 -24.28 -18.71
C ASP A 438 -10.34 -25.07 -17.78
N ALA A 439 -10.39 -24.86 -16.46
CA ALA A 439 -9.53 -25.58 -15.51
C ALA A 439 -9.75 -27.10 -15.57
N SER A 440 -8.68 -27.86 -15.86
CA SER A 440 -8.72 -29.32 -15.88
C SER A 440 -8.71 -29.90 -14.47
N GLN A 441 -9.31 -31.08 -14.29
CA GLN A 441 -9.36 -31.75 -12.98
C GLN A 441 -7.95 -32.01 -12.40
N GLU A 442 -6.97 -32.30 -13.24
CA GLU A 442 -5.57 -32.42 -12.81
C GLU A 442 -5.05 -31.11 -12.19
N ASN A 443 -5.29 -29.96 -12.84
CA ASN A 443 -4.85 -28.67 -12.35
C ASN A 443 -5.57 -28.26 -11.07
N LEU A 444 -6.85 -28.60 -10.97
CA LEU A 444 -7.64 -28.44 -9.76
C LEU A 444 -7.09 -29.32 -8.62
N GLY A 445 -6.78 -30.59 -8.86
CA GLY A 445 -6.15 -31.46 -7.85
C GLY A 445 -4.79 -30.94 -7.35
N VAL A 446 -3.94 -30.43 -8.25
CA VAL A 446 -2.67 -29.77 -7.87
C VAL A 446 -2.93 -28.51 -7.06
N LEU A 447 -3.92 -27.71 -7.44
CA LEU A 447 -4.30 -26.51 -6.71
C LEU A 447 -4.83 -26.84 -5.30
N SER A 448 -5.69 -27.84 -5.17
CA SER A 448 -6.21 -28.34 -3.90
C SER A 448 -5.05 -28.70 -2.97
N SER A 449 -4.14 -29.57 -3.43
CA SER A 449 -2.93 -29.95 -2.67
C SER A 449 -2.09 -28.75 -2.25
N ALA A 450 -1.93 -27.76 -3.14
CA ALA A 450 -1.15 -26.56 -2.84
C ALA A 450 -1.82 -25.62 -1.84
N ILE A 451 -3.16 -25.51 -1.87
CA ILE A 451 -3.94 -24.75 -0.89
C ILE A 451 -3.86 -25.44 0.47
N THR A 452 -4.06 -26.76 0.52
CA THR A 452 -3.92 -27.58 1.73
C THR A 452 -2.56 -27.35 2.38
N GLN A 453 -1.47 -27.43 1.62
CA GLN A 453 -0.13 -27.14 2.13
C GLN A 453 0.01 -25.70 2.63
N TYR A 454 -0.51 -24.71 1.90
CA TYR A 454 -0.46 -23.31 2.32
C TYR A 454 -1.19 -23.06 3.65
N ILE A 455 -2.30 -23.76 3.89
CA ILE A 455 -3.06 -23.72 5.15
C ILE A 455 -2.27 -24.39 6.29
N SER A 456 -1.74 -25.60 6.06
CA SER A 456 -0.95 -26.33 7.06
C SER A 456 0.33 -25.59 7.45
N ASP A 457 1.04 -24.99 6.49
CA ASP A 457 2.25 -24.19 6.73
C ASP A 457 1.98 -22.98 7.66
N GLY A 458 0.72 -22.50 7.71
CA GLY A 458 0.31 -21.42 8.61
C GLY A 458 0.48 -21.78 10.09
N ALA A 459 0.32 -23.06 10.45
CA ALA A 459 0.47 -23.53 11.82
C ALA A 459 1.91 -23.38 12.34
N GLY A 460 2.91 -23.50 11.44
CA GLY A 460 4.33 -23.34 11.79
C GLY A 460 4.77 -21.90 12.02
N ALA A 461 3.95 -20.89 11.68
CA ALA A 461 4.28 -19.48 11.82
C ALA A 461 3.10 -18.65 12.33
N PRO A 462 2.60 -18.89 13.56
CA PRO A 462 1.33 -18.36 14.03
C PRO A 462 1.30 -16.84 14.22
N HIS A 463 2.44 -16.16 14.23
CA HIS A 463 2.52 -14.70 14.34
C HIS A 463 2.36 -13.99 12.98
N LEU A 464 2.45 -14.72 11.87
CA LEU A 464 2.31 -14.16 10.53
C LEU A 464 0.85 -14.23 10.08
N LYS A 465 0.23 -13.05 9.91
CA LYS A 465 -1.15 -12.99 9.40
C LYS A 465 -1.25 -13.54 7.98
N ARG A 466 -1.95 -14.67 7.80
CA ARG A 466 -2.16 -15.31 6.50
C ARG A 466 -3.56 -15.04 5.95
N SER A 467 -3.63 -14.79 4.65
CA SER A 467 -4.88 -14.53 3.94
C SER A 467 -4.96 -15.34 2.65
N LEU A 468 -6.12 -15.94 2.42
CA LEU A 468 -6.45 -16.68 1.21
C LEU A 468 -7.75 -16.13 0.61
N SER A 469 -7.73 -15.92 -0.70
CA SER A 469 -8.92 -15.53 -1.46
C SER A 469 -9.02 -16.41 -2.69
N ILE A 470 -10.16 -17.07 -2.87
CA ILE A 470 -10.39 -17.98 -3.99
C ILE A 470 -11.66 -17.51 -4.71
N ASP A 471 -11.53 -17.27 -6.00
CA ASP A 471 -12.64 -17.05 -6.92
C ASP A 471 -12.75 -18.28 -7.84
N PHE A 472 -13.78 -19.07 -7.61
CA PHE A 472 -14.12 -20.28 -8.35
C PHE A 472 -15.44 -20.11 -9.11
N GLY A 473 -15.89 -18.87 -9.35
CA GLY A 473 -17.15 -18.60 -10.04
C GLY A 473 -17.26 -19.22 -11.44
N ALA A 474 -16.13 -19.52 -12.08
CA ALA A 474 -16.11 -20.20 -13.38
C ALA A 474 -15.84 -21.72 -13.29
N CYS A 475 -15.47 -22.27 -12.13
CA CYS A 475 -15.18 -23.70 -11.96
C CYS A 475 -16.44 -24.59 -11.94
N PRO A 476 -16.27 -25.92 -12.12
CA PRO A 476 -17.28 -26.90 -11.76
C PRO A 476 -17.71 -26.75 -10.28
N ARG A 477 -18.99 -27.01 -9.99
CA ARG A 477 -19.68 -26.66 -8.73
C ARG A 477 -19.18 -27.33 -7.43
N GLU A 478 -18.09 -28.08 -7.46
CA GLU A 478 -17.68 -28.96 -6.34
C GLU A 478 -16.18 -28.88 -5.99
N PHE A 479 -15.36 -28.14 -6.75
CA PHE A 479 -13.90 -28.12 -6.52
C PHE A 479 -13.49 -27.71 -5.09
N VAL A 480 -14.19 -26.74 -4.51
CA VAL A 480 -13.84 -26.24 -3.18
C VAL A 480 -14.10 -27.29 -2.09
N ASP A 481 -15.05 -28.20 -2.33
CA ASP A 481 -15.32 -29.35 -1.46
C ASP A 481 -14.24 -30.44 -1.56
N GLU A 482 -13.41 -30.44 -2.62
CA GLU A 482 -12.26 -31.33 -2.80
C GLU A 482 -10.98 -30.84 -2.10
N ILE A 483 -11.01 -29.66 -1.46
CA ILE A 483 -9.88 -29.17 -0.68
C ILE A 483 -9.86 -29.92 0.65
N ASP A 484 -8.81 -30.72 0.86
CA ASP A 484 -8.66 -31.53 2.06
C ASP A 484 -8.77 -30.69 3.33
N ALA A 485 -9.62 -31.15 4.24
CA ALA A 485 -9.74 -30.57 5.56
C ALA A 485 -8.47 -30.90 6.36
N VAL A 486 -7.68 -29.86 6.66
CA VAL A 486 -6.44 -29.99 7.42
C VAL A 486 -6.39 -28.97 8.53
N ALA A 487 -5.91 -29.39 9.69
CA ALA A 487 -5.56 -28.49 10.77
C ALA A 487 -4.51 -27.49 10.26
N GLY A 488 -4.83 -26.20 10.35
CA GLY A 488 -3.95 -25.15 9.88
C GLY A 488 -4.38 -23.78 10.40
N LYS A 489 -3.70 -22.74 9.94
CA LYS A 489 -3.97 -21.37 10.38
C LYS A 489 -4.12 -20.43 9.19
N LEU A 490 -5.25 -19.74 9.14
CA LEU A 490 -5.52 -18.60 8.28
C LEU A 490 -6.22 -17.53 9.10
N ASP A 491 -5.78 -16.28 8.99
CA ASP A 491 -6.42 -15.14 9.67
C ASP A 491 -7.59 -14.58 8.85
N SER A 492 -7.54 -14.72 7.53
CA SER A 492 -8.56 -14.19 6.63
C SER A 492 -8.82 -15.11 5.43
N LEU A 493 -10.08 -15.49 5.24
CA LEU A 493 -10.54 -16.30 4.12
C LEU A 493 -11.61 -15.53 3.32
N LYS A 494 -11.47 -15.54 2.00
CA LYS A 494 -12.49 -15.04 1.08
C LYS A 494 -12.83 -16.08 0.02
N LEU A 495 -14.10 -16.41 -0.12
CA LEU A 495 -14.58 -17.37 -1.09
C LEU A 495 -15.60 -16.69 -2.01
N ARG A 496 -15.42 -16.86 -3.32
CA ARG A 496 -16.36 -16.40 -4.34
C ARG A 496 -16.69 -17.48 -5.34
N GLY A 497 -17.97 -17.64 -5.66
CA GLY A 497 -18.48 -18.62 -6.62
C GLY A 497 -19.45 -19.59 -5.96
N GLN A 498 -20.23 -20.32 -6.77
CA GLN A 498 -21.32 -21.17 -6.31
C GLN A 498 -20.84 -22.35 -5.44
N LEU A 499 -21.39 -22.47 -4.24
CA LEU A 499 -21.08 -23.52 -3.26
C LEU A 499 -22.34 -24.32 -2.92
N SER A 500 -22.16 -25.62 -2.67
CA SER A 500 -23.23 -26.50 -2.17
C SER A 500 -23.40 -26.39 -0.65
N ARG A 501 -22.28 -26.23 0.06
CA ARG A 501 -22.17 -26.07 1.52
C ARG A 501 -20.98 -25.18 1.88
N LEU A 502 -20.83 -24.84 3.15
CA LEU A 502 -19.58 -24.25 3.63
C LEU A 502 -18.47 -25.32 3.55
N PRO A 503 -17.32 -25.04 2.91
CA PRO A 503 -16.31 -26.07 2.67
C PRO A 503 -15.76 -26.67 3.98
N PRO A 504 -15.57 -28.01 4.07
CA PRO A 504 -15.18 -28.66 5.31
C PRO A 504 -13.88 -28.14 5.92
N PHE A 505 -12.90 -27.76 5.10
CA PHE A 505 -11.63 -27.24 5.61
C PHE A 505 -11.78 -25.95 6.42
N VAL A 506 -12.87 -25.19 6.23
CA VAL A 506 -13.13 -23.95 6.98
C VAL A 506 -13.32 -24.24 8.48
N ALA A 507 -13.95 -25.37 8.81
CA ALA A 507 -14.16 -25.81 10.19
C ALA A 507 -12.85 -26.19 10.91
N GLU A 508 -11.84 -26.64 10.16
CA GLU A 508 -10.54 -27.06 10.71
C GLU A 508 -9.54 -25.90 10.89
N LEU A 509 -9.89 -24.67 10.47
CA LEU A 509 -9.01 -23.52 10.58
C LEU A 509 -8.92 -23.02 12.02
N SER A 510 -7.72 -23.09 12.60
CA SER A 510 -7.42 -22.41 13.86
C SER A 510 -7.20 -20.90 13.61
N ALA A 511 -7.85 -20.06 14.43
CA ALA A 511 -7.68 -18.60 14.44
C ALA A 511 -8.17 -17.81 13.21
N LEU A 512 -9.22 -18.28 12.52
CA LEU A 512 -9.88 -17.51 11.46
C LEU A 512 -10.58 -16.27 12.03
N GLU A 513 -9.98 -15.10 11.86
CA GLU A 513 -10.54 -13.82 12.35
C GLU A 513 -11.52 -13.19 11.35
N GLU A 514 -11.31 -13.37 10.04
CA GLU A 514 -12.08 -12.71 8.98
C GLU A 514 -12.58 -13.73 7.93
N LEU A 515 -13.90 -13.85 7.76
CA LEU A 515 -14.52 -14.63 6.68
C LEU A 515 -15.35 -13.74 5.75
N CYS A 516 -15.15 -13.89 4.45
CA CYS A 516 -15.96 -13.23 3.42
C CYS A 516 -16.50 -14.29 2.45
N LEU A 517 -17.83 -14.37 2.33
CA LEU A 517 -18.53 -15.18 1.34
C LEU A 517 -19.16 -14.23 0.32
N TRP A 518 -18.99 -14.54 -0.97
CA TRP A 518 -19.48 -13.69 -2.05
C TRP A 518 -20.02 -14.50 -3.22
N SER A 519 -21.29 -14.29 -3.57
CA SER A 519 -21.98 -14.98 -4.67
C SER A 519 -21.82 -16.49 -4.55
N THR A 520 -21.96 -17.00 -3.32
CA THR A 520 -21.86 -18.42 -3.02
C THR A 520 -23.16 -19.16 -3.26
N GLY A 521 -24.29 -18.45 -3.22
CA GLY A 521 -25.62 -19.08 -3.32
C GLY A 521 -26.01 -19.86 -2.06
N LEU A 522 -25.20 -19.78 -0.99
CA LEU A 522 -25.50 -20.41 0.29
C LEU A 522 -26.59 -19.64 1.03
N ARG A 523 -27.57 -20.38 1.57
CA ARG A 523 -28.58 -19.85 2.49
C ARG A 523 -27.99 -19.67 3.89
N TRP A 524 -28.56 -18.75 4.68
CA TRP A 524 -28.12 -18.46 6.05
C TRP A 524 -28.05 -19.71 6.92
N GLU A 525 -29.06 -20.58 6.86
CA GLU A 525 -29.11 -21.82 7.64
C GLU A 525 -27.87 -22.70 7.44
N VAL A 526 -27.38 -22.81 6.19
CA VAL A 526 -26.20 -23.60 5.81
C VAL A 526 -24.91 -22.90 6.27
N ILE A 527 -24.83 -21.58 6.11
CA ILE A 527 -23.69 -20.79 6.56
C ILE A 527 -23.56 -20.91 8.08
N ARG A 528 -24.67 -20.73 8.81
CA ARG A 528 -24.74 -20.79 10.26
C ARG A 528 -24.31 -22.16 10.79
N GLU A 529 -24.81 -23.24 10.20
CA GLU A 529 -24.41 -24.59 10.57
C GLU A 529 -22.90 -24.80 10.40
N GLY A 530 -22.34 -24.38 9.26
CA GLY A 530 -20.89 -24.48 9.02
C GLY A 530 -20.04 -23.62 9.95
N LEU A 531 -20.55 -22.44 10.34
CA LEU A 531 -19.85 -21.54 11.26
C LEU A 531 -19.87 -21.99 12.72
N SER A 532 -20.74 -22.93 13.10
CA SER A 532 -20.79 -23.46 14.48
C SER A 532 -19.47 -24.10 14.93
N PHE A 533 -18.65 -24.55 13.97
CA PHE A 533 -17.34 -25.15 14.21
C PHE A 533 -16.17 -24.15 14.13
N VAL A 534 -16.42 -22.90 13.73
CA VAL A 534 -15.38 -21.89 13.54
C VAL A 534 -15.21 -21.05 14.81
N GLY A 535 -14.13 -21.29 15.54
CA GLY A 535 -13.79 -20.54 16.75
C GLY A 535 -13.10 -19.20 16.48
N GLY A 536 -13.52 -18.14 17.20
CA GLY A 536 -12.80 -16.86 17.26
C GLY A 536 -13.01 -15.92 16.07
N LEU A 537 -14.04 -16.15 15.26
CA LEU A 537 -14.40 -15.28 14.13
C LEU A 537 -14.82 -13.88 14.62
N LYS A 538 -14.09 -12.84 14.18
CA LYS A 538 -14.32 -11.44 14.55
C LYS A 538 -15.04 -10.65 13.48
N TYR A 539 -14.90 -11.03 12.21
CA TYR A 539 -15.52 -10.34 11.09
C TYR A 539 -16.12 -11.32 10.08
N LEU A 540 -17.40 -11.10 9.79
CA LEU A 540 -18.16 -11.86 8.80
C LEU A 540 -18.72 -10.89 7.77
N LYS A 541 -18.34 -11.08 6.50
CA LYS A 541 -18.94 -10.39 5.36
C LYS A 541 -19.66 -11.39 4.46
N LEU A 542 -20.94 -11.16 4.23
CA LEU A 542 -21.77 -11.91 3.31
C LEU A 542 -22.17 -10.96 2.17
N ILE A 543 -21.87 -11.33 0.93
CA ILE A 543 -22.34 -10.64 -0.27
C ILE A 543 -23.10 -11.67 -1.10
N GLU A 544 -24.41 -11.77 -0.91
CA GLU A 544 -25.22 -12.85 -1.47
C GLU A 544 -26.48 -12.31 -2.14
N ASP A 545 -26.95 -13.01 -3.15
CA ASP A 545 -28.18 -12.63 -3.84
C ASP A 545 -29.41 -12.98 -3.00
N ASN A 546 -29.35 -14.09 -2.24
CA ASN A 546 -30.41 -14.54 -1.35
C ASN A 546 -29.87 -15.36 -0.18
N LEU A 547 -30.12 -14.91 1.05
CA LEU A 547 -29.75 -15.61 2.28
C LEU A 547 -30.94 -16.34 2.94
N GLY A 548 -32.16 -16.17 2.45
CA GLY A 548 -33.37 -16.64 3.12
C GLY A 548 -33.63 -15.90 4.44
N LEU A 549 -34.27 -16.61 5.39
CA LEU A 549 -34.51 -16.09 6.74
C LEU A 549 -33.21 -16.09 7.55
N ILE A 550 -32.84 -14.94 8.10
CA ILE A 550 -31.65 -14.77 8.93
C ILE A 550 -32.07 -14.67 10.39
N ASP A 551 -31.81 -15.71 11.15
CA ASP A 551 -32.07 -15.78 12.59
C ASP A 551 -30.76 -15.97 13.39
N ILE A 552 -30.40 -14.93 14.16
CA ILE A 552 -29.21 -14.91 15.01
C ILE A 552 -29.65 -15.01 16.47
N TRP A 553 -29.28 -16.13 17.11
CA TRP A 553 -29.59 -16.46 18.50
C TRP A 553 -28.40 -16.13 19.41
N TYR A 554 -28.61 -16.16 20.73
CA TYR A 554 -27.64 -15.69 21.73
C TYR A 554 -26.31 -16.48 21.75
N ASP A 555 -26.32 -17.73 21.30
CA ASP A 555 -25.17 -18.64 21.23
C ASP A 555 -24.47 -18.61 19.85
N HIS A 556 -25.02 -17.91 18.87
CA HIS A 556 -24.41 -17.75 17.55
C HIS A 556 -23.45 -16.57 17.51
N LEU A 557 -22.31 -16.74 16.82
CA LEU A 557 -21.36 -15.66 16.50
C LEU A 557 -20.90 -14.83 17.72
N ILE A 558 -20.72 -15.47 18.88
CA ILE A 558 -20.45 -14.80 20.16
C ILE A 558 -19.22 -13.88 20.16
N SER A 559 -18.21 -14.17 19.34
CA SER A 559 -16.97 -13.38 19.22
C SER A 559 -17.00 -12.34 18.11
N ILE A 560 -18.11 -12.19 17.40
CA ILE A 560 -18.19 -11.30 16.25
C ILE A 560 -18.10 -9.85 16.71
N GLU A 561 -17.15 -9.11 16.13
CA GLU A 561 -16.99 -7.68 16.34
C GLU A 561 -17.63 -6.89 15.19
N ARG A 562 -17.62 -7.45 13.96
CA ARG A 562 -18.11 -6.77 12.77
C ARG A 562 -18.93 -7.71 11.88
N LEU A 563 -20.15 -7.31 11.55
CA LEU A 563 -21.04 -8.06 10.66
C LEU A 563 -21.44 -7.17 9.48
N SER A 564 -21.22 -7.67 8.26
CA SER A 564 -21.56 -6.95 7.03
C SER A 564 -22.35 -7.88 6.11
N ILE A 565 -23.62 -7.58 5.90
CA ILE A 565 -24.52 -8.32 5.02
C ILE A 565 -24.86 -7.40 3.85
N VAL A 566 -24.57 -7.86 2.64
CA VAL A 566 -24.76 -7.12 1.39
C VAL A 566 -25.59 -7.98 0.45
N PHE A 567 -26.65 -7.39 -0.10
CA PHE A 567 -27.51 -8.01 -1.10
C PHE A 567 -27.33 -7.29 -2.44
N ASN A 568 -27.09 -8.05 -3.51
CA ASN A 568 -26.90 -7.48 -4.84
C ASN A 568 -28.24 -7.05 -5.47
N ASP A 569 -29.30 -7.82 -5.22
CA ASP A 569 -30.63 -7.57 -5.77
C ASP A 569 -31.65 -7.15 -4.70
N PRO A 570 -32.69 -6.37 -5.08
CA PRO A 570 -33.88 -6.14 -4.25
C PRO A 570 -34.51 -7.46 -3.77
N MET A 571 -34.61 -7.65 -2.45
CA MET A 571 -35.25 -8.83 -1.88
C MET A 571 -36.08 -8.50 -0.64
N LEU A 572 -37.09 -9.34 -0.40
CA LEU A 572 -37.77 -9.41 0.89
C LEU A 572 -36.79 -10.00 1.90
N ILE A 573 -36.38 -9.19 2.88
CA ILE A 573 -35.42 -9.58 3.89
C ILE A 573 -36.14 -9.80 5.22
N ASP A 574 -35.97 -10.99 5.79
CA ASP A 574 -36.42 -11.31 7.14
C ASP A 574 -35.19 -11.59 8.02
N ILE A 575 -34.67 -10.53 8.65
CA ILE A 575 -33.58 -10.62 9.62
C ILE A 575 -34.14 -10.42 11.02
N THR A 576 -33.89 -11.41 11.88
CA THR A 576 -34.16 -11.36 13.32
C THR A 576 -32.87 -11.60 14.08
N ILE A 577 -32.49 -10.64 14.92
CA ILE A 577 -31.37 -10.77 15.86
C ILE A 577 -31.98 -10.75 17.26
N GLN A 578 -31.84 -11.86 17.99
CA GLN A 578 -32.41 -12.00 19.32
C GLN A 578 -31.78 -11.01 20.31
N ASP A 579 -32.57 -10.54 21.26
CA ASP A 579 -32.09 -9.71 22.36
C ASP A 579 -30.97 -10.45 23.13
N GLY A 580 -29.80 -9.83 23.24
CA GLY A 580 -28.60 -10.40 23.87
C GLY A 580 -27.65 -11.16 22.93
N ALA A 581 -28.00 -11.35 21.66
CA ALA A 581 -27.08 -11.91 20.66
C ALA A 581 -25.98 -10.90 20.26
N LEU A 582 -24.87 -11.42 19.73
CA LEU A 582 -23.72 -10.66 19.24
C LEU A 582 -23.12 -9.68 20.28
N PRO A 583 -22.71 -10.17 21.47
CA PRO A 583 -22.32 -9.32 22.61
C PRO A 583 -21.10 -8.43 22.36
N CYS A 584 -20.22 -8.81 21.42
CA CYS A 584 -19.00 -8.08 21.08
C CYS A 584 -19.16 -7.16 19.85
N LEU A 585 -20.35 -7.05 19.27
CA LEU A 585 -20.55 -6.35 18.00
C LEU A 585 -20.30 -4.84 18.13
N VAL A 586 -19.31 -4.35 17.39
CA VAL A 586 -18.95 -2.92 17.29
C VAL A 586 -19.42 -2.28 15.99
N SER A 587 -19.66 -3.08 14.93
CA SER A 587 -20.06 -2.58 13.60
C SER A 587 -21.08 -3.49 12.93
N LEU A 588 -22.21 -2.92 12.50
CA LEU A 588 -23.27 -3.62 11.79
C LEU A 588 -23.61 -2.94 10.47
N HIS A 589 -23.34 -3.61 9.36
CA HIS A 589 -23.65 -3.12 8.01
C HIS A 589 -24.71 -4.00 7.35
N ILE A 590 -25.82 -3.41 6.93
CA ILE A 590 -26.89 -4.09 6.20
C ILE A 590 -27.17 -3.28 4.92
N ILE A 591 -26.62 -3.76 3.82
CA ILE A 591 -26.59 -3.05 2.55
C ILE A 591 -27.49 -3.78 1.56
N CYS A 592 -28.70 -3.27 1.31
CA CYS A 592 -29.63 -3.79 0.32
C CYS A 592 -30.27 -2.63 -0.47
N PRO A 593 -30.25 -2.63 -1.82
CA PRO A 593 -30.80 -1.56 -2.64
C PRO A 593 -32.27 -1.22 -2.39
N GLN A 594 -33.08 -2.22 -2.06
CA GLN A 594 -34.49 -2.03 -1.69
C GLN A 594 -34.84 -3.04 -0.59
N LEU A 595 -34.72 -2.59 0.65
CA LEU A 595 -35.04 -3.41 1.80
C LEU A 595 -36.57 -3.51 1.94
N LEU A 596 -37.17 -4.50 1.28
CA LEU A 596 -38.60 -4.76 1.37
C LEU A 596 -38.86 -5.57 2.63
N LEU A 597 -39.57 -4.96 3.59
CA LEU A 597 -40.08 -5.68 4.75
C LEU A 597 -41.31 -6.50 4.35
N LEU A 598 -41.47 -7.68 4.94
CA LEU A 598 -42.72 -8.41 4.83
C LEU A 598 -43.87 -7.55 5.39
N PRO A 599 -45.06 -7.49 4.73
CA PRO A 599 -46.18 -6.68 5.20
C PRO A 599 -46.52 -6.99 6.67
N GLY A 600 -46.47 -5.97 7.53
CA GLY A 600 -46.77 -6.09 8.96
C GLY A 600 -45.61 -6.54 9.86
N ARG A 601 -44.39 -6.72 9.34
CA ARG A 601 -43.19 -7.00 10.16
C ARG A 601 -42.27 -5.78 10.24
N ALA A 602 -41.91 -5.39 11.46
CA ALA A 602 -40.80 -4.47 11.70
C ALA A 602 -39.47 -5.21 11.46
N LEU A 603 -38.40 -4.45 11.21
CA LEU A 603 -37.06 -5.04 11.15
C LEU A 603 -36.74 -5.68 12.51
N GLY A 604 -36.46 -6.98 12.55
CA GLY A 604 -36.20 -7.73 13.78
C GLY A 604 -34.86 -7.42 14.45
N ILE A 605 -34.33 -6.21 14.26
CA ILE A 605 -33.01 -5.77 14.70
C ILE A 605 -33.18 -4.62 15.68
N LYS A 606 -33.03 -4.93 16.96
CA LYS A 606 -33.06 -3.93 18.03
C LYS A 606 -31.64 -3.57 18.44
N ILE A 607 -31.06 -2.57 17.77
CA ILE A 607 -29.69 -2.13 18.06
C ILE A 607 -29.52 -1.59 19.49
N ALA A 608 -30.61 -1.18 20.17
CA ALA A 608 -30.60 -0.70 21.55
C ALA A 608 -29.98 -1.68 22.57
N HIS A 609 -30.00 -2.98 22.28
CA HIS A 609 -29.44 -4.01 23.16
C HIS A 609 -27.96 -4.32 22.87
N MET A 610 -27.39 -3.78 21.78
CA MET A 610 -26.02 -4.04 21.33
C MET A 610 -25.04 -3.06 21.98
N THR A 611 -24.73 -3.27 23.26
CA THR A 611 -24.01 -2.29 24.11
C THR A 611 -22.63 -1.83 23.62
N GLN A 612 -21.96 -2.57 22.74
CA GLN A 612 -20.64 -2.23 22.17
C GLN A 612 -20.72 -1.57 20.79
N LEU A 613 -21.93 -1.42 20.22
CA LEU A 613 -22.13 -0.95 18.85
C LEU A 613 -21.72 0.52 18.72
N ASN A 614 -20.79 0.78 17.80
CA ASN A 614 -20.23 2.11 17.53
C ASN A 614 -20.44 2.57 16.09
N GLU A 615 -20.83 1.65 15.20
CA GLU A 615 -20.92 1.91 13.77
C GLU A 615 -22.11 1.15 13.17
N VAL A 616 -22.94 1.85 12.39
CA VAL A 616 -24.03 1.25 11.62
C VAL A 616 -24.00 1.74 10.18
N ALA A 617 -24.31 0.88 9.22
CA ALA A 617 -24.45 1.28 7.83
C ALA A 617 -25.68 0.66 7.19
N LEU A 618 -26.46 1.48 6.51
CA LEU A 618 -27.61 1.09 5.70
C LEU A 618 -27.40 1.56 4.27
N HIS A 619 -28.04 0.90 3.31
CA HIS A 619 -28.00 1.34 1.92
C HIS A 619 -28.67 2.73 1.75
N PRO A 620 -28.10 3.64 0.94
CA PRO A 620 -28.64 4.99 0.74
C PRO A 620 -30.09 5.04 0.24
N ASP A 621 -30.56 4.00 -0.44
CA ASP A 621 -31.90 3.95 -1.04
C ASP A 621 -32.95 3.21 -0.18
N VAL A 622 -32.61 2.85 1.07
CA VAL A 622 -33.58 2.27 2.01
C VAL A 622 -34.74 3.23 2.26
N ASP A 623 -35.93 2.67 2.50
CA ASP A 623 -37.16 3.42 2.82
C ASP A 623 -36.94 4.47 3.93
N VAL A 624 -37.59 5.63 3.78
CA VAL A 624 -37.42 6.77 4.68
C VAL A 624 -37.94 6.46 6.09
N GLY A 625 -39.00 5.65 6.21
CA GLY A 625 -39.54 5.20 7.49
C GLY A 625 -38.55 4.32 8.26
N ILE A 626 -37.92 3.37 7.57
CA ILE A 626 -36.88 2.50 8.15
C ILE A 626 -35.66 3.33 8.58
N LYS A 627 -35.22 4.28 7.75
CA LYS A 627 -34.13 5.20 8.10
C LYS A 627 -34.46 6.02 9.35
N ALA A 628 -35.68 6.54 9.44
CA ALA A 628 -36.12 7.33 10.59
C ALA A 628 -36.24 6.50 11.88
N GLU A 629 -36.65 5.22 11.77
CA GLU A 629 -36.65 4.28 12.89
C GLU A 629 -35.23 3.99 13.38
N TRP A 630 -34.32 3.66 12.46
CA TRP A 630 -32.91 3.42 12.82
C TRP A 630 -32.26 4.67 13.39
N GLN A 631 -32.52 5.86 12.84
CA GLN A 631 -31.98 7.11 13.37
C GLN A 631 -32.46 7.34 14.81
N ARG A 632 -33.75 7.12 15.11
CA ARG A 632 -34.25 7.19 16.50
C ARG A 632 -33.56 6.19 17.42
N ALA A 633 -33.32 4.97 16.95
CA ALA A 633 -32.62 3.95 17.72
C ALA A 633 -31.14 4.33 17.95
N VAL A 634 -30.47 4.92 16.96
CA VAL A 634 -29.10 5.45 17.05
C VAL A 634 -29.04 6.60 18.06
N ASP A 635 -29.97 7.55 17.98
CA ASP A 635 -30.01 8.74 18.85
C ASP A 635 -30.24 8.37 20.32
N GLY A 636 -31.02 7.30 20.56
CA GLY A 636 -31.30 6.75 21.89
C GLY A 636 -30.26 5.73 22.40
N HIS A 637 -29.28 5.33 21.58
CA HIS A 637 -28.27 4.35 21.96
C HIS A 637 -27.16 5.00 22.79
N THR A 638 -26.68 4.31 23.84
CA THR A 638 -25.65 4.82 24.77
C THR A 638 -24.38 5.32 24.06
N ASN A 639 -23.93 4.60 23.03
CA ASN A 639 -22.72 4.95 22.27
C ASN A 639 -22.97 5.85 21.04
N ARG A 640 -24.24 6.18 20.72
CA ARG A 640 -24.62 6.94 19.52
C ARG A 640 -23.86 6.50 18.25
N PRO A 641 -24.06 5.25 17.79
CA PRO A 641 -23.24 4.66 16.74
C PRO A 641 -23.28 5.51 15.46
N VAL A 642 -22.12 5.76 14.87
CA VAL A 642 -21.99 6.68 13.73
C VAL A 642 -22.59 6.02 12.49
N PRO A 643 -23.58 6.66 11.81
CA PRO A 643 -24.08 6.17 10.54
C PRO A 643 -23.01 6.38 9.47
N VAL A 644 -22.53 5.29 8.87
CA VAL A 644 -21.54 5.35 7.79
C VAL A 644 -22.26 5.38 6.46
N LEU A 645 -22.11 6.50 5.74
CA LEU A 645 -22.38 6.58 4.32
C LEU A 645 -21.29 5.78 3.60
N LEU A 646 -21.53 4.49 3.44
CA LEU A 646 -20.73 3.69 2.52
C LEU A 646 -21.12 4.16 1.11
N SER A 647 -20.16 4.73 0.38
CA SER A 647 -20.19 4.60 -1.07
C SER A 647 -20.39 3.11 -1.32
N ILE A 648 -21.45 2.73 -2.02
CA ILE A 648 -21.74 1.34 -2.36
C ILE A 648 -20.53 0.85 -3.17
N GLU A 649 -19.54 0.29 -2.49
CA GLU A 649 -18.48 -0.47 -3.11
C GLU A 649 -19.15 -1.79 -3.52
N GLY A 650 -19.81 -1.76 -4.68
CA GLY A 650 -19.92 -2.94 -5.51
C GLY A 650 -18.52 -3.42 -5.90
N PRO A 651 -18.36 -4.75 -6.08
CA PRO A 651 -17.12 -5.54 -6.15
C PRO A 651 -15.79 -5.00 -5.58
#